data_AF-A0A0M9EDE5-F1
#
_entry.id   AF-A0A0M9EDE5-F1
#
_cell.length_a   1.000
_cell.length_b   1.000
_cell.length_c   1.000
_cell.angle_alpha   90.00
_cell.angle_beta   90.00
_cell.angle_gamma   90.00
#
_symmetry.space_group_name_H-M   'P 1'
#
loop_
_entity.id
_entity.type
_entity.pdbx_description
1 polymer ?
#
loop_
_entity_poly.entity_id
_entity_poly.type
_entity_poly.pdbx_seq_one_letter_code
_entity_poly.pdbx_strand_id
1 'polypeptide(L)'
;TFIAGATAKVFTLTLMDDSLDEDSETVILGFSNFVNVSQTTGLGASYTLTIDDDDNAPSIAWTSSTYNVSENSTSMIITATLSSVSAKNIAVDYTVADISAINTVDYTLTDGMLTIPAGSSNTTITVLINDDSIFEPTESFSLNMAAYTNVSAGGTTVTTIDIADNDTGPTISWSPFSSTVSENSGSIQLTANLSSISGIAASIDYTVSGTATSGTDYSIVNTLTIEAGSTSNSVTLFIANDNIDENSEVIFVNMVAYTNVTAGIATVYTLTITDDDNPPIISFSPVSKISAESIGIVSINTILSLASEKSISVDYGMIGGTASSGIDYTLISGTLNFPPGSTSKTITCTVADDSIEEASETVILGLSNFVNVTETSGAGDSFTLTIEDNDSPIYISPIVDQTTNINTAISILLRVTQTEALPLTLYIQSSEIGLVALNNISITGTGAIANGNVYSLNVSGNIEDYTATIVPETDASGICQITLTVIAPTGVSDFSTFNLNITNGAPTISLLSPQTTLENLSVSLVFSITDTIDGVMSLTGVSSNGILVRSDGLQLTHSSLFEDASGYSLTVSASIPETITMTISPEENLFGNSEIIVTITNPSGLSATESFMLTVVDAAHRSIEFDGINDHVVSNATFSEEPTSAIAIEAWIYLYTNTTDMTILSYGNGSHESISFEHKSYNLEMRLKNASNSEFVSFKNLSADGMPVEKWHHVCVMWNNTQNKGYFFWNGQLRYEETFSSDTIGYSGTNKLYIGSLFGQNNWFNGKLDEIRFWKTGLPISTVREWMFKPLTDEHPYYDQLVAYYPISAVEGLIVYDTHSISHHGYLYENTIKGIGPVRSQLIAFNNWLNTNTNDWNDSTNWEAGFVPTVNNPGYAIINAGIRTPVLSAPSSVKNLVLTTGASYKASSSNPLNIYSKVYNKTDASNIGIGNSLTVYSSLDFKTDRIAPESVDYSITASPSATMNLQWEKATDDQTSSLDLQYAVVMSTYNQSCVDTLAHIAENISPCVIETVIPFQIVSGSGTGGTIRSAGGNLAEVDVSGLESGDYYFNILVRDEMNNLRVYEVVQSTQ
;
A
#
# COMPACT_ATOMS: atom_id res chain seq x y z
N THR A 1 -27.36 6.03 -164.17
CA THR A 1 -27.96 5.82 -165.50
C THR A 1 -29.00 4.71 -165.46
N PHE A 2 -30.21 5.01 -165.94
CA PHE A 2 -31.31 4.08 -166.13
C PHE A 2 -31.31 3.58 -167.59
N ILE A 3 -31.83 2.39 -167.86
CA ILE A 3 -32.07 1.90 -169.22
C ILE A 3 -33.43 2.39 -169.72
N ALA A 4 -33.61 2.51 -171.04
CA ALA A 4 -34.86 2.99 -171.62
C ALA A 4 -36.06 2.12 -171.19
N GLY A 5 -37.10 2.75 -170.63
CA GLY A 5 -38.29 2.07 -170.11
C GLY A 5 -38.23 1.66 -168.62
N ALA A 6 -37.08 1.77 -167.94
CA ALA A 6 -36.98 1.46 -166.51
C ALA A 6 -37.41 2.65 -165.64
N THR A 7 -38.32 2.41 -164.68
CA THR A 7 -38.82 3.42 -163.73
C THR A 7 -38.09 3.42 -162.38
N ALA A 8 -37.27 2.40 -162.10
CA ALA A 8 -36.47 2.28 -160.89
C ALA A 8 -35.11 1.64 -161.19
N LYS A 9 -34.12 1.88 -160.34
CA LYS A 9 -32.81 1.21 -160.35
C LYS A 9 -32.27 1.15 -158.93
N VAL A 10 -31.85 -0.05 -158.52
CA VAL A 10 -31.16 -0.25 -157.24
C VAL A 10 -29.70 0.16 -157.37
N PHE A 11 -29.17 0.81 -156.34
CA PHE A 11 -27.75 0.92 -156.06
C PHE A 11 -27.49 0.22 -154.71
N THR A 12 -26.28 -0.29 -154.53
CA THR A 12 -25.87 -0.91 -153.26
C THR A 12 -24.85 0.01 -152.61
N LEU A 13 -25.08 0.35 -151.34
CA LEU A 13 -24.08 0.92 -150.45
C LEU A 13 -23.62 -0.21 -149.52
N THR A 14 -22.32 -0.32 -149.32
CA THR A 14 -21.72 -1.23 -148.34
C THR A 14 -21.19 -0.38 -147.20
N LEU A 15 -21.69 -0.62 -145.99
CA LEU A 15 -21.11 -0.06 -144.77
C LEU A 15 -19.89 -0.89 -144.39
N MET A 16 -18.89 -0.26 -143.81
CA MET A 16 -17.75 -0.93 -143.17
C MET A 16 -17.92 -0.75 -141.68
N ASP A 17 -17.86 -1.87 -140.98
CA ASP A 17 -17.88 -2.00 -139.53
C ASP A 17 -16.46 -1.77 -139.00
N ASP A 18 -16.28 -1.05 -137.88
CA ASP A 18 -14.96 -0.91 -137.24
C ASP A 18 -14.93 -1.27 -135.74
N SER A 19 -14.40 -0.42 -134.86
CA SER A 19 -14.33 -0.68 -133.41
C SER A 19 -14.13 0.61 -132.59
N LEU A 20 -14.63 1.75 -133.08
CA LEU A 20 -14.38 3.09 -132.56
C LEU A 20 -15.67 3.74 -132.07
N ASP A 21 -15.83 3.83 -130.75
CA ASP A 21 -16.94 4.56 -130.11
C ASP A 21 -17.05 6.00 -130.64
N GLU A 22 -18.07 6.26 -131.48
CA GLU A 22 -18.27 7.53 -132.22
C GLU A 22 -19.75 7.96 -132.36
N ASP A 23 -20.04 9.19 -132.77
CA ASP A 23 -21.44 9.63 -132.89
C ASP A 23 -22.08 9.09 -134.18
N SER A 24 -23.35 8.64 -134.13
CA SER A 24 -24.09 8.13 -135.31
C SER A 24 -23.93 9.04 -136.55
N GLU A 25 -23.27 8.52 -137.58
CA GLU A 25 -23.00 9.25 -138.82
C GLU A 25 -24.23 9.40 -139.73
N THR A 26 -24.15 10.27 -140.75
CA THR A 26 -25.17 10.32 -141.81
C THR A 26 -24.60 10.39 -143.22
N VAL A 27 -25.09 9.52 -144.10
CA VAL A 27 -24.80 9.53 -145.54
C VAL A 27 -25.98 10.15 -146.29
N ILE A 28 -25.78 11.36 -146.83
CA ILE A 28 -26.80 12.07 -147.62
C ILE A 28 -26.59 11.81 -149.12
N LEU A 29 -27.49 11.01 -149.70
CA LEU A 29 -27.50 10.67 -151.12
C LEU A 29 -28.43 11.62 -151.88
N GLY A 30 -27.87 12.51 -152.68
CA GLY A 30 -28.61 13.45 -153.55
C GLY A 30 -28.48 13.10 -155.03
N PHE A 31 -29.55 13.31 -155.81
CA PHE A 31 -29.47 13.22 -157.27
C PHE A 31 -28.92 14.52 -157.88
N SER A 32 -27.98 14.41 -158.81
CA SER A 32 -27.38 15.54 -159.53
C SER A 32 -27.16 15.19 -161.02
N ASN A 33 -26.84 16.21 -161.84
CA ASN A 33 -26.59 16.07 -163.29
C ASN A 33 -27.73 15.37 -164.05
N PHE A 34 -28.95 15.89 -163.88
CA PHE A 34 -30.15 15.43 -164.56
C PHE A 34 -30.06 15.62 -166.09
N VAL A 35 -30.18 14.54 -166.86
CA VAL A 35 -30.21 14.55 -168.33
C VAL A 35 -31.45 13.80 -168.79
N ASN A 36 -32.27 14.42 -169.64
CA ASN A 36 -33.57 13.92 -170.12
C ASN A 36 -34.61 13.61 -169.01
N VAL A 37 -34.41 14.15 -167.79
CA VAL A 37 -35.37 14.11 -166.67
C VAL A 37 -35.37 15.47 -165.99
N SER A 38 -36.51 15.88 -165.42
CA SER A 38 -36.64 17.12 -164.62
C SER A 38 -36.65 16.79 -163.13
N GLN A 39 -35.94 17.58 -162.32
CA GLN A 39 -35.99 17.45 -160.86
C GLN A 39 -37.39 17.80 -160.33
N THR A 40 -37.93 16.98 -159.44
CA THR A 40 -39.09 17.32 -158.61
C THR A 40 -38.66 18.22 -157.47
N THR A 41 -39.22 19.44 -157.41
CA THR A 41 -39.01 20.37 -156.28
C THR A 41 -39.89 19.96 -155.10
N GLY A 42 -39.34 19.18 -154.16
CA GLY A 42 -40.06 18.72 -152.97
C GLY A 42 -39.36 17.54 -152.27
N LEU A 43 -39.97 17.06 -151.18
CA LEU A 43 -39.50 15.88 -150.42
C LEU A 43 -39.22 14.69 -151.36
N GLY A 44 -37.98 14.19 -151.36
CA GLY A 44 -37.52 13.11 -152.24
C GLY A 44 -36.34 13.47 -153.17
N ALA A 45 -35.81 14.69 -153.13
CA ALA A 45 -34.61 15.06 -153.89
C ALA A 45 -33.29 14.47 -153.32
N SER A 46 -33.30 14.09 -152.04
CA SER A 46 -32.22 13.40 -151.33
C SER A 46 -32.78 12.35 -150.38
N TYR A 47 -31.95 11.37 -150.03
CA TYR A 47 -32.18 10.37 -148.99
C TYR A 47 -31.05 10.44 -147.97
N THR A 48 -31.38 10.55 -146.69
CA THR A 48 -30.41 10.46 -145.59
C THR A 48 -30.48 9.06 -145.00
N LEU A 49 -29.37 8.35 -145.03
CA LEU A 49 -29.14 7.17 -144.21
C LEU A 49 -28.42 7.62 -142.94
N THR A 50 -28.94 7.25 -141.77
CA THR A 50 -28.16 7.27 -140.52
C THR A 50 -27.41 5.94 -140.42
N ILE A 51 -26.14 6.00 -140.04
CA ILE A 51 -25.36 4.86 -139.58
C ILE A 51 -25.33 5.01 -138.06
N ASP A 52 -25.95 4.08 -137.35
CA ASP A 52 -25.93 4.10 -135.89
C ASP A 52 -24.66 3.42 -135.38
N ASP A 53 -23.98 4.04 -134.42
CA ASP A 53 -22.87 3.47 -133.66
C ASP A 53 -23.36 2.26 -132.84
N ASP A 54 -22.73 1.10 -133.02
CA ASP A 54 -22.97 -0.11 -132.22
C ASP A 54 -21.74 -0.57 -131.40
N ASP A 55 -20.70 0.25 -131.35
CA ASP A 55 -19.55 0.05 -130.46
C ASP A 55 -19.86 0.41 -129.00
N ASN A 56 -19.04 -0.13 -128.10
CA ASN A 56 -19.18 0.15 -126.67
C ASN A 56 -18.17 1.23 -126.26
N ALA A 57 -18.66 2.27 -125.58
CA ALA A 57 -17.81 3.28 -124.94
C ALA A 57 -16.71 2.63 -124.08
N PRO A 58 -15.47 3.16 -124.11
CA PRO A 58 -14.35 2.57 -123.39
C PRO A 58 -14.56 2.57 -121.86
N SER A 59 -13.65 1.93 -121.15
CA SER A 59 -13.54 2.03 -119.69
C SER A 59 -12.25 2.76 -119.30
N ILE A 60 -12.26 3.47 -118.16
CA ILE A 60 -11.11 4.24 -117.65
C ILE A 60 -10.64 3.73 -116.28
N ALA A 61 -9.33 3.68 -116.07
CA ALA A 61 -8.71 3.34 -114.79
C ALA A 61 -7.40 4.09 -114.57
N TRP A 62 -7.01 4.26 -113.31
CA TRP A 62 -5.63 4.61 -112.92
C TRP A 62 -4.66 3.50 -113.34
N THR A 63 -3.44 3.86 -113.73
CA THR A 63 -2.42 2.87 -114.15
C THR A 63 -1.87 2.00 -113.03
N SER A 64 -2.10 2.36 -111.76
CA SER A 64 -1.73 1.59 -110.57
C SER A 64 -2.79 1.80 -109.48
N SER A 65 -2.95 0.83 -108.58
CA SER A 65 -3.71 1.01 -107.33
C SER A 65 -2.95 1.84 -106.31
N THR A 66 -1.62 1.81 -106.36
CA THR A 66 -0.75 2.49 -105.39
C THR A 66 0.41 3.17 -106.11
N TYR A 67 0.74 4.39 -105.69
CA TYR A 67 1.96 5.10 -106.06
C TYR A 67 2.77 5.38 -104.81
N ASN A 68 4.09 5.44 -104.93
CA ASN A 68 5.00 5.75 -103.83
C ASN A 68 5.90 6.91 -104.29
N VAL A 69 6.10 7.91 -103.43
CA VAL A 69 6.90 9.11 -103.71
C VAL A 69 7.72 9.48 -102.47
N SER A 70 8.94 10.00 -102.64
CA SER A 70 9.67 10.62 -101.53
C SER A 70 9.16 12.05 -101.37
N GLU A 71 9.04 12.54 -100.15
CA GLU A 71 8.59 13.90 -99.82
C GLU A 71 9.33 14.98 -100.66
N ASN A 72 10.66 14.93 -100.70
CA ASN A 72 11.57 15.76 -101.49
C ASN A 72 11.44 15.66 -103.03
N SER A 73 10.50 14.87 -103.56
CA SER A 73 10.29 14.74 -105.00
C SER A 73 9.73 16.01 -105.63
N THR A 74 9.21 16.96 -104.83
CA THR A 74 8.51 18.22 -105.21
C THR A 74 7.21 18.06 -106.01
N SER A 75 7.10 16.99 -106.81
CA SER A 75 5.89 16.65 -107.56
C SER A 75 5.93 15.21 -108.05
N MET A 76 4.76 14.67 -108.40
CA MET A 76 4.59 13.36 -109.03
C MET A 76 3.50 13.39 -110.09
N ILE A 77 3.51 12.39 -110.99
CA ILE A 77 2.56 12.27 -112.08
C ILE A 77 1.74 10.99 -111.92
N ILE A 78 0.41 11.12 -111.97
CA ILE A 78 -0.56 10.02 -111.89
C ILE A 78 -1.27 9.92 -113.24
N THR A 79 -1.31 8.72 -113.81
CA THR A 79 -1.86 8.50 -115.16
C THR A 79 -3.20 7.76 -115.11
N ALA A 80 -4.18 8.25 -115.86
CA ALA A 80 -5.43 7.58 -116.14
C ALA A 80 -5.45 7.11 -117.61
N THR A 81 -5.78 5.84 -117.84
CA THR A 81 -5.77 5.19 -119.17
C THR A 81 -7.13 4.65 -119.54
N LEU A 82 -7.48 4.75 -120.82
CA LEU A 82 -8.64 4.10 -121.41
C LEU A 82 -8.31 2.67 -121.86
N SER A 83 -9.32 1.80 -121.88
CA SER A 83 -9.23 0.44 -122.46
C SER A 83 -9.07 0.44 -124.00
N SER A 84 -9.57 1.48 -124.66
CA SER A 84 -9.51 1.72 -126.10
C SER A 84 -9.65 3.22 -126.37
N VAL A 85 -9.26 3.70 -127.55
CA VAL A 85 -9.52 5.08 -127.97
C VAL A 85 -10.97 5.26 -128.37
N SER A 86 -11.52 6.47 -128.16
CA SER A 86 -12.87 6.88 -128.58
C SER A 86 -12.77 8.11 -129.49
N ALA A 87 -13.70 8.26 -130.43
CA ALA A 87 -13.86 9.50 -131.21
C ALA A 87 -14.65 10.58 -130.45
N LYS A 88 -15.30 10.21 -129.35
CA LYS A 88 -15.98 11.13 -128.42
C LYS A 88 -14.96 11.73 -127.43
N ASN A 89 -15.21 12.94 -126.95
CA ASN A 89 -14.43 13.48 -125.83
C ASN A 89 -14.89 12.82 -124.53
N ILE A 90 -13.93 12.41 -123.70
CA ILE A 90 -14.19 11.74 -122.42
C ILE A 90 -13.90 12.69 -121.27
N ALA A 91 -14.83 12.74 -120.31
CA ALA A 91 -14.69 13.50 -119.08
C ALA A 91 -15.03 12.63 -117.86
N VAL A 92 -14.22 12.72 -116.82
CA VAL A 92 -14.37 11.95 -115.57
C VAL A 92 -13.93 12.86 -114.43
N ASP A 93 -14.83 13.12 -113.48
CA ASP A 93 -14.46 13.87 -112.27
C ASP A 93 -13.57 13.00 -111.37
N TYR A 94 -12.75 13.61 -110.53
CA TYR A 94 -12.07 12.92 -109.44
C TYR A 94 -12.15 13.74 -108.16
N THR A 95 -12.30 13.03 -107.04
CA THR A 95 -12.22 13.63 -105.71
C THR A 95 -10.94 13.19 -105.01
N VAL A 96 -10.34 14.13 -104.29
CA VAL A 96 -9.16 13.96 -103.45
C VAL A 96 -9.62 13.70 -102.02
N ALA A 97 -9.03 12.71 -101.35
CA ALA A 97 -9.30 12.43 -99.94
C ALA A 97 -8.02 12.09 -99.17
N ASP A 98 -7.71 12.94 -98.19
CA ASP A 98 -6.70 12.76 -97.15
C ASP A 98 -6.91 11.41 -96.42
N ILE A 99 -5.83 10.72 -96.06
CA ILE A 99 -5.88 9.49 -95.22
C ILE A 99 -5.01 9.69 -93.98
N SER A 100 -3.70 9.83 -94.16
CA SER A 100 -2.76 10.39 -93.17
C SER A 100 -2.22 11.73 -93.66
N ALA A 101 -1.81 11.80 -94.93
CA ALA A 101 -1.36 13.04 -95.57
C ALA A 101 -2.53 14.03 -95.66
N ILE A 102 -2.28 15.25 -95.22
CA ILE A 102 -3.15 16.41 -95.14
C ILE A 102 -2.84 17.36 -96.30
N ASN A 103 -3.89 17.74 -97.02
CA ASN A 103 -3.78 18.70 -98.11
C ASN A 103 -3.25 20.06 -97.60
N THR A 104 -2.32 20.65 -98.34
CA THR A 104 -1.52 21.86 -98.01
C THR A 104 -0.45 21.70 -96.93
N VAL A 105 -0.36 20.54 -96.26
CA VAL A 105 0.80 20.21 -95.40
C VAL A 105 1.80 19.41 -96.22
N ASP A 106 1.47 18.18 -96.63
CA ASP A 106 2.43 17.22 -97.22
C ASP A 106 2.24 17.09 -98.74
N TYR A 107 1.07 17.48 -99.26
CA TYR A 107 0.80 17.53 -100.69
C TYR A 107 -0.18 18.65 -101.05
N THR A 108 -0.21 19.05 -102.32
CA THR A 108 -1.17 20.05 -102.82
C THR A 108 -1.87 19.54 -104.09
N LEU A 109 -3.16 19.24 -103.99
CA LEU A 109 -4.07 18.91 -105.10
C LEU A 109 -5.53 19.15 -104.70
N THR A 110 -6.39 19.60 -105.62
CA THR A 110 -7.84 19.73 -105.38
C THR A 110 -8.64 18.78 -106.26
N ASP A 111 -9.89 18.54 -105.90
CA ASP A 111 -10.90 17.92 -106.79
C ASP A 111 -10.87 18.56 -108.19
N GLY A 112 -11.13 17.76 -109.21
CA GLY A 112 -11.04 18.22 -110.60
C GLY A 112 -11.67 17.26 -111.59
N MET A 113 -11.42 17.53 -112.88
CA MET A 113 -11.97 16.76 -113.99
C MET A 113 -10.84 16.31 -114.92
N LEU A 114 -10.70 14.99 -115.09
CA LEU A 114 -9.92 14.39 -116.15
C LEU A 114 -10.63 14.64 -117.49
N THR A 115 -9.92 15.22 -118.45
CA THR A 115 -10.37 15.29 -119.84
C THR A 115 -9.43 14.48 -120.72
N ILE A 116 -9.96 13.54 -121.49
CA ILE A 116 -9.23 12.82 -122.54
C ILE A 116 -9.88 13.23 -123.88
N PRO A 117 -9.19 14.02 -124.73
CA PRO A 117 -9.70 14.41 -126.03
C PRO A 117 -9.88 13.21 -126.96
N ALA A 118 -10.84 13.30 -127.88
CA ALA A 118 -11.06 12.34 -128.95
C ALA A 118 -9.74 11.87 -129.62
N GLY A 119 -9.60 10.56 -129.81
CA GLY A 119 -8.40 9.91 -130.36
C GLY A 119 -7.22 9.77 -129.38
N SER A 120 -7.32 10.27 -128.15
CA SER A 120 -6.30 10.07 -127.10
C SER A 120 -6.62 8.85 -126.23
N SER A 121 -5.61 8.19 -125.68
CA SER A 121 -5.77 6.97 -124.86
C SER A 121 -5.56 7.17 -123.36
N ASN A 122 -5.07 8.32 -122.93
CA ASN A 122 -4.72 8.60 -121.54
C ASN A 122 -4.66 10.11 -121.25
N THR A 123 -4.64 10.45 -119.97
CA THR A 123 -4.32 11.79 -119.46
C THR A 123 -3.62 11.67 -118.10
N THR A 124 -3.03 12.77 -117.62
CA THR A 124 -2.19 12.79 -116.42
C THR A 124 -2.55 13.92 -115.47
N ILE A 125 -2.60 13.63 -114.17
CA ILE A 125 -2.59 14.63 -113.09
C ILE A 125 -1.16 14.83 -112.62
N THR A 126 -0.78 16.07 -112.33
CA THR A 126 0.43 16.37 -111.53
C THR A 126 0.00 16.74 -110.11
N VAL A 127 0.57 16.06 -109.12
CA VAL A 127 0.42 16.39 -107.70
C VAL A 127 1.70 17.09 -107.27
N LEU A 128 1.60 18.19 -106.51
CA LEU A 128 2.76 18.77 -105.84
C LEU A 128 2.94 18.06 -104.50
N ILE A 129 4.17 17.68 -104.19
CA ILE A 129 4.55 17.13 -102.88
C ILE A 129 5.31 18.23 -102.16
N ASN A 130 4.92 18.50 -100.92
CA ASN A 130 5.55 19.49 -100.07
C ASN A 130 6.61 18.76 -99.23
N ASP A 131 7.76 19.39 -99.00
CA ASP A 131 8.95 18.84 -98.33
C ASP A 131 9.31 19.79 -97.18
N ASP A 132 9.41 19.30 -95.94
CA ASP A 132 9.77 20.13 -94.78
C ASP A 132 11.08 19.79 -94.05
N SER A 133 11.06 19.49 -92.75
CA SER A 133 12.21 19.16 -91.89
C SER A 133 11.79 18.38 -90.63
N ILE A 134 10.54 17.91 -90.57
CA ILE A 134 9.92 17.23 -89.43
C ILE A 134 9.95 15.72 -89.69
N PHE A 135 10.56 14.96 -88.79
CA PHE A 135 10.63 13.50 -88.96
C PHE A 135 9.25 12.84 -88.75
N GLU A 136 8.73 12.24 -89.81
CA GLU A 136 7.35 11.78 -89.96
C GLU A 136 7.25 10.29 -90.38
N PRO A 137 6.06 9.65 -90.23
CA PRO A 137 5.86 8.30 -90.75
C PRO A 137 5.62 8.35 -92.26
N THR A 138 5.46 7.19 -92.91
CA THR A 138 4.93 7.19 -94.29
C THR A 138 3.45 7.60 -94.27
N GLU A 139 3.17 8.71 -94.94
CA GLU A 139 1.88 9.40 -95.02
C GLU A 139 1.12 8.98 -96.29
N SER A 140 -0.19 9.20 -96.38
CA SER A 140 -0.96 8.80 -97.59
C SER A 140 -2.23 9.63 -97.86
N PHE A 141 -2.59 9.74 -99.14
CA PHE A 141 -3.89 10.28 -99.60
C PHE A 141 -4.43 9.45 -100.78
N SER A 142 -5.66 9.69 -101.22
CA SER A 142 -6.31 8.93 -102.32
C SER A 142 -7.02 9.78 -103.36
N LEU A 143 -7.05 9.27 -104.60
CA LEU A 143 -7.83 9.82 -105.72
C LEU A 143 -8.91 8.83 -106.15
N ASN A 144 -10.15 9.32 -106.22
CA ASN A 144 -11.33 8.52 -106.49
C ASN A 144 -12.03 9.04 -107.76
N MET A 145 -12.13 8.22 -108.81
CA MET A 145 -12.84 8.56 -110.05
C MET A 145 -14.37 8.55 -109.86
N ALA A 146 -15.01 9.64 -110.26
CA ALA A 146 -16.45 9.90 -110.18
C ALA A 146 -17.00 10.41 -111.52
N ALA A 147 -18.33 10.48 -111.64
CA ALA A 147 -19.07 11.10 -112.76
C ALA A 147 -18.48 10.86 -114.18
N TYR A 148 -18.73 9.68 -114.74
CA TYR A 148 -18.20 9.25 -116.03
C TYR A 148 -19.06 9.76 -117.19
N THR A 149 -18.44 10.44 -118.17
CA THR A 149 -19.08 10.93 -119.41
C THR A 149 -18.40 10.31 -120.63
N ASN A 150 -19.20 9.68 -121.51
CA ASN A 150 -18.75 8.93 -122.70
C ASN A 150 -17.74 7.80 -122.41
N VAL A 151 -17.74 7.30 -121.17
CA VAL A 151 -16.83 6.26 -120.70
C VAL A 151 -17.47 5.52 -119.53
N SER A 152 -16.97 4.34 -119.21
CA SER A 152 -17.37 3.52 -118.06
C SER A 152 -16.25 3.38 -117.03
N ALA A 153 -16.61 3.00 -115.80
CA ALA A 153 -15.63 2.66 -114.77
C ALA A 153 -14.84 1.40 -115.16
N GLY A 154 -13.50 1.50 -115.19
CA GLY A 154 -12.59 0.39 -115.41
C GLY A 154 -12.21 -0.33 -114.12
N GLY A 155 -11.06 -1.01 -114.14
CA GLY A 155 -10.59 -1.83 -113.01
C GLY A 155 -10.23 -1.01 -111.77
N THR A 156 -9.30 -0.06 -111.90
CA THR A 156 -8.76 0.73 -110.78
C THR A 156 -9.32 2.14 -110.81
N THR A 157 -10.45 2.36 -110.13
CA THR A 157 -11.09 3.68 -110.00
C THR A 157 -10.63 4.48 -108.78
N VAL A 158 -10.00 3.80 -107.81
CA VAL A 158 -9.38 4.41 -106.62
C VAL A 158 -7.89 4.12 -106.65
N THR A 159 -7.07 5.12 -106.37
CA THR A 159 -5.63 4.93 -106.14
C THR A 159 -5.18 5.66 -104.89
N THR A 160 -4.30 5.00 -104.11
CA THR A 160 -3.62 5.59 -102.95
C THR A 160 -2.22 6.05 -103.35
N ILE A 161 -1.78 7.16 -102.78
CA ILE A 161 -0.43 7.69 -102.91
C ILE A 161 0.18 7.64 -101.52
N ASP A 162 1.31 6.95 -101.40
CA ASP A 162 2.12 6.90 -100.19
C ASP A 162 3.30 7.86 -100.33
N ILE A 163 3.43 8.81 -99.39
CA ILE A 163 4.51 9.80 -99.29
C ILE A 163 5.47 9.30 -98.21
N ALA A 164 6.71 9.01 -98.59
CA ALA A 164 7.76 8.61 -97.67
C ALA A 164 8.60 9.82 -97.27
N ASP A 165 8.58 10.11 -95.96
CA ASP A 165 9.52 11.00 -95.26
C ASP A 165 10.97 10.77 -95.70
N ASN A 166 11.75 11.86 -95.75
CA ASN A 166 13.19 11.81 -95.99
C ASN A 166 14.05 12.49 -94.93
N ASP A 167 13.48 12.79 -93.78
CA ASP A 167 14.18 13.45 -92.70
C ASP A 167 14.89 12.48 -91.75
N THR A 168 15.84 13.04 -91.00
CA THR A 168 16.60 12.27 -90.01
C THR A 168 16.00 12.47 -88.63
N GLY A 169 15.49 11.38 -88.03
CA GLY A 169 14.94 11.41 -86.67
C GLY A 169 15.87 12.04 -85.63
N PRO A 170 15.33 12.82 -84.66
CA PRO A 170 16.12 13.65 -83.76
C PRO A 170 17.07 12.85 -82.84
N THR A 171 18.09 13.56 -82.34
CA THR A 171 18.88 13.10 -81.20
C THR A 171 18.23 13.54 -79.89
N ILE A 172 18.33 12.74 -78.83
CA ILE A 172 17.84 13.06 -77.48
C ILE A 172 18.99 13.24 -76.48
N SER A 173 18.87 14.19 -75.55
CA SER A 173 19.84 14.42 -74.46
C SER A 173 19.21 15.03 -73.22
N TRP A 174 19.79 14.73 -72.06
CA TRP A 174 19.50 15.44 -70.82
C TRP A 174 19.99 16.90 -70.89
N SER A 175 19.17 17.85 -70.44
CA SER A 175 19.60 19.25 -70.26
C SER A 175 18.88 19.89 -69.06
N PRO A 176 19.61 20.27 -67.99
CA PRO A 176 21.06 20.06 -67.78
C PRO A 176 21.42 18.57 -67.69
N PHE A 177 22.70 18.24 -67.84
CA PHE A 177 23.21 16.87 -67.67
C PHE A 177 23.59 16.53 -66.21
N SER A 178 23.54 17.51 -65.30
CA SER A 178 23.81 17.31 -63.89
C SER A 178 23.18 18.38 -63.00
N SER A 179 22.81 18.02 -61.77
CA SER A 179 22.34 18.94 -60.73
C SER A 179 22.79 18.50 -59.33
N THR A 180 22.66 19.38 -58.35
CA THR A 180 22.84 19.09 -56.92
C THR A 180 21.64 19.62 -56.15
N VAL A 181 21.14 18.86 -55.18
CA VAL A 181 19.93 19.15 -54.38
C VAL A 181 20.10 18.65 -52.94
N SER A 182 19.44 19.29 -51.98
CA SER A 182 19.26 18.75 -50.62
C SER A 182 18.33 17.53 -50.66
N GLU A 183 18.49 16.59 -49.73
CA GLU A 183 17.48 15.55 -49.47
C GLU A 183 16.09 16.16 -49.19
N ASN A 184 16.04 17.28 -48.44
CA ASN A 184 14.81 18.00 -48.12
C ASN A 184 14.07 18.63 -49.31
N SER A 185 14.65 18.56 -50.52
CA SER A 185 14.05 19.13 -51.73
C SER A 185 12.78 18.39 -52.16
N GLY A 186 12.60 17.13 -51.74
CA GLY A 186 11.42 16.29 -51.97
C GLY A 186 11.21 15.81 -53.42
N SER A 187 11.55 16.62 -54.44
CA SER A 187 11.61 16.16 -55.84
C SER A 187 12.41 17.09 -56.75
N ILE A 188 12.89 16.53 -57.87
CA ILE A 188 13.52 17.26 -58.99
C ILE A 188 12.94 16.80 -60.33
N GLN A 189 12.87 17.70 -61.31
CA GLN A 189 12.53 17.40 -62.69
C GLN A 189 13.79 17.14 -63.53
N LEU A 190 13.86 15.97 -64.16
CA LEU A 190 14.92 15.61 -65.11
C LEU A 190 14.40 15.81 -66.54
N THR A 191 14.88 16.82 -67.26
CA THR A 191 14.35 17.19 -68.58
C THR A 191 15.20 16.59 -69.72
N ALA A 192 14.57 15.77 -70.56
CA ALA A 192 15.14 15.29 -71.81
C ALA A 192 14.65 16.17 -72.97
N ASN A 193 15.56 16.50 -73.90
CA ASN A 193 15.32 17.40 -75.02
C ASN A 193 15.73 16.73 -76.33
N LEU A 194 14.92 16.93 -77.37
CA LEU A 194 15.19 16.56 -78.76
C LEU A 194 15.97 17.68 -79.47
N SER A 195 16.79 17.31 -80.46
CA SER A 195 17.51 18.29 -81.31
C SER A 195 16.62 19.05 -82.29
N SER A 196 15.45 18.50 -82.63
CA SER A 196 14.45 19.04 -83.54
C SER A 196 13.06 18.51 -83.13
N ILE A 197 12.01 19.10 -83.71
CA ILE A 197 10.64 18.58 -83.59
C ILE A 197 10.51 17.28 -84.40
N SER A 198 9.55 16.42 -84.02
CA SER A 198 9.26 15.13 -84.66
C SER A 198 7.75 14.97 -84.76
N GLY A 199 7.24 14.53 -85.92
CA GLY A 199 5.83 14.22 -86.15
C GLY A 199 5.42 12.89 -85.53
N ILE A 200 6.39 12.03 -85.18
CA ILE A 200 6.17 10.82 -84.38
C ILE A 200 6.69 10.97 -82.94
N ALA A 201 5.99 10.35 -81.99
CA ALA A 201 6.39 10.36 -80.58
C ALA A 201 7.71 9.60 -80.37
N ALA A 202 8.59 10.17 -79.56
CA ALA A 202 9.87 9.59 -79.16
C ALA A 202 9.76 8.96 -77.78
N SER A 203 10.38 7.81 -77.56
CA SER A 203 10.41 7.18 -76.23
C SER A 203 11.80 6.68 -75.87
N ILE A 204 12.15 6.81 -74.59
CA ILE A 204 13.43 6.44 -74.01
C ILE A 204 13.25 5.62 -72.73
N ASP A 205 13.87 4.44 -72.69
CA ASP A 205 14.10 3.70 -71.44
C ASP A 205 15.46 4.11 -70.84
N TYR A 206 15.53 4.21 -69.51
CA TYR A 206 16.76 4.51 -68.80
C TYR A 206 16.98 3.59 -67.60
N THR A 207 18.25 3.35 -67.29
CA THR A 207 18.69 2.66 -66.07
C THR A 207 19.16 3.65 -65.03
N VAL A 208 18.82 3.41 -63.77
CA VAL A 208 19.29 4.22 -62.64
C VAL A 208 20.31 3.40 -61.83
N SER A 209 21.38 4.06 -61.39
CA SER A 209 22.46 3.49 -60.57
C SER A 209 23.09 4.60 -59.73
N GLY A 210 23.87 4.29 -58.71
CA GLY A 210 24.40 5.34 -57.83
C GLY A 210 25.12 4.79 -56.60
N THR A 211 25.39 5.68 -55.64
CA THR A 211 25.49 5.28 -54.22
C THR A 211 24.10 5.15 -53.63
N ALA A 212 23.21 6.08 -54.00
CA ALA A 212 21.83 6.13 -53.53
C ALA A 212 21.03 4.88 -53.90
N THR A 213 20.16 4.52 -52.98
CA THR A 213 19.33 3.32 -52.94
C THR A 213 17.88 3.67 -53.28
N SER A 214 17.40 3.11 -54.40
CA SER A 214 15.99 3.25 -54.80
C SER A 214 15.06 2.70 -53.72
N GLY A 215 14.11 3.53 -53.26
CA GLY A 215 13.13 3.18 -52.24
C GLY A 215 13.53 3.55 -50.80
N THR A 216 14.82 3.83 -50.56
CA THR A 216 15.27 4.55 -49.36
C THR A 216 15.34 6.04 -49.71
N ASP A 217 16.23 6.43 -50.62
CA ASP A 217 16.67 7.83 -50.79
C ASP A 217 15.99 8.50 -51.99
N TYR A 218 15.51 7.71 -52.96
CA TYR A 218 14.77 8.23 -54.11
C TYR A 218 13.75 7.24 -54.71
N SER A 219 12.82 7.78 -55.50
CA SER A 219 11.99 6.99 -56.42
C SER A 219 11.74 7.72 -57.75
N ILE A 220 11.68 6.97 -58.84
CA ILE A 220 11.50 7.45 -60.21
C ILE A 220 10.83 6.35 -61.05
N VAL A 221 10.09 6.73 -62.09
CA VAL A 221 9.59 5.78 -63.10
C VAL A 221 10.72 5.33 -64.04
N ASN A 222 10.44 4.43 -64.98
CA ASN A 222 11.47 3.71 -65.75
C ASN A 222 11.61 4.19 -67.21
N THR A 223 10.66 4.99 -67.69
CA THR A 223 10.53 5.41 -69.09
C THR A 223 10.21 6.90 -69.17
N LEU A 224 10.46 7.50 -70.33
CA LEU A 224 10.04 8.86 -70.66
C LEU A 224 9.64 8.92 -72.14
N THR A 225 8.50 9.54 -72.43
CA THR A 225 7.99 9.73 -73.80
C THR A 225 7.87 11.23 -74.08
N ILE A 226 8.34 11.67 -75.23
CA ILE A 226 8.13 13.01 -75.77
C ILE A 226 7.12 12.85 -76.90
N GLU A 227 5.93 13.41 -76.70
CA GLU A 227 4.83 13.32 -77.67
C GLU A 227 5.18 14.02 -78.99
N ALA A 228 4.53 13.59 -80.07
CA ALA A 228 4.62 14.23 -81.39
C ALA A 228 4.40 15.75 -81.29
N GLY A 229 5.17 16.52 -82.05
CA GLY A 229 5.15 17.98 -82.03
C GLY A 229 5.82 18.63 -80.80
N SER A 230 6.33 17.86 -79.83
CA SER A 230 7.06 18.37 -78.66
C SER A 230 8.57 18.18 -78.78
N THR A 231 9.35 19.12 -78.26
CA THR A 231 10.83 19.04 -78.26
C THR A 231 11.43 18.62 -76.92
N SER A 232 10.62 18.49 -75.86
CA SER A 232 11.10 18.07 -74.54
C SER A 232 9.99 17.46 -73.70
N ASN A 233 10.36 16.58 -72.77
CA ASN A 233 9.53 16.21 -71.63
C ASN A 233 10.42 16.00 -70.40
N SER A 234 9.83 15.96 -69.21
CA SER A 234 10.53 15.74 -67.94
C SER A 234 10.01 14.52 -67.21
N VAL A 235 10.87 13.88 -66.42
CA VAL A 235 10.48 12.90 -65.41
C VAL A 235 10.75 13.45 -64.02
N THR A 236 9.78 13.29 -63.11
CA THR A 236 9.95 13.58 -61.69
C THR A 236 10.77 12.45 -61.03
N LEU A 237 11.90 12.81 -60.43
CA LEU A 237 12.58 12.00 -59.42
C LEU A 237 12.16 12.55 -58.06
N PHE A 238 11.49 11.73 -57.25
CA PHE A 238 11.18 12.05 -55.85
C PHE A 238 12.37 11.69 -54.98
N ILE A 239 12.67 12.55 -54.02
CA ILE A 239 13.79 12.42 -53.08
C ILE A 239 13.15 12.20 -51.71
N ALA A 240 13.64 11.20 -50.98
CA ALA A 240 13.28 11.02 -49.59
C ALA A 240 14.18 11.91 -48.72
N ASN A 241 13.64 12.33 -47.58
CA ASN A 241 14.36 13.02 -46.53
C ASN A 241 14.13 12.21 -45.27
N ASP A 242 15.16 12.00 -44.46
CA ASP A 242 14.96 11.43 -43.13
C ASP A 242 15.56 12.27 -41.99
N ASN A 243 16.34 11.66 -41.11
CA ASN A 243 16.91 12.23 -39.89
C ASN A 243 18.30 11.61 -39.60
N ILE A 244 18.97 11.05 -40.61
CA ILE A 244 20.20 10.25 -40.48
C ILE A 244 21.36 10.97 -41.17
N ASP A 245 22.27 11.51 -40.36
CA ASP A 245 23.53 12.11 -40.81
C ASP A 245 24.32 11.16 -41.74
N GLU A 246 24.42 11.50 -43.04
CA GLU A 246 24.93 10.61 -44.09
C GLU A 246 25.88 11.28 -45.11
N ASN A 247 26.53 10.52 -45.99
CA ASN A 247 27.44 11.14 -46.98
C ASN A 247 26.66 11.59 -48.20
N SER A 248 27.02 12.75 -48.78
CA SER A 248 26.39 13.20 -50.04
C SER A 248 26.46 12.14 -51.14
N GLU A 249 25.31 11.79 -51.66
CA GLU A 249 25.08 10.66 -52.55
C GLU A 249 25.03 11.07 -54.03
N VAL A 250 25.19 10.09 -54.93
CA VAL A 250 25.11 10.34 -56.38
C VAL A 250 24.20 9.33 -57.07
N ILE A 251 23.31 9.84 -57.93
CA ILE A 251 22.44 9.08 -58.84
C ILE A 251 22.86 9.36 -60.29
N PHE A 252 23.03 8.29 -61.07
CA PHE A 252 23.26 8.30 -62.51
C PHE A 252 22.04 7.74 -63.24
N VAL A 253 21.38 8.56 -64.06
CA VAL A 253 20.27 8.15 -64.93
C VAL A 253 20.77 8.05 -66.37
N ASN A 254 21.01 6.82 -66.84
CA ASN A 254 21.59 6.56 -68.15
C ASN A 254 20.52 6.07 -69.15
N MET A 255 20.40 6.75 -70.28
CA MET A 255 19.53 6.38 -71.40
C MET A 255 20.05 5.12 -72.11
N VAL A 256 19.23 4.08 -72.27
CA VAL A 256 19.65 2.76 -72.77
C VAL A 256 18.90 2.23 -74.00
N ALA A 257 17.61 2.54 -74.17
CA ALA A 257 16.84 2.09 -75.34
C ALA A 257 16.08 3.26 -75.95
N TYR A 258 16.25 3.46 -77.26
CA TYR A 258 15.80 4.64 -78.00
C TYR A 258 14.76 4.21 -79.05
N THR A 259 13.58 4.83 -79.04
CA THR A 259 12.52 4.61 -80.03
C THR A 259 12.22 5.93 -80.75
N ASN A 260 12.30 5.92 -82.09
CA ASN A 260 12.13 7.08 -82.98
C ASN A 260 13.13 8.24 -82.77
N VAL A 261 14.18 8.01 -81.97
CA VAL A 261 15.28 8.96 -81.72
C VAL A 261 16.62 8.24 -81.68
N THR A 262 17.70 9.01 -81.70
CA THR A 262 19.08 8.51 -81.52
C THR A 262 19.77 9.18 -80.33
N ALA A 263 20.88 8.60 -79.86
CA ALA A 263 21.65 9.14 -78.75
C ALA A 263 22.31 10.49 -79.12
N GLY A 264 22.05 11.53 -78.34
CA GLY A 264 22.74 12.82 -78.43
C GLY A 264 24.01 12.88 -77.57
N ILE A 265 24.41 14.09 -77.17
CA ILE A 265 25.68 14.36 -76.49
C ILE A 265 25.67 14.06 -74.97
N ALA A 266 24.50 14.04 -74.33
CA ALA A 266 24.37 13.86 -72.88
C ALA A 266 23.31 12.80 -72.55
N THR A 267 23.73 11.53 -72.57
CA THR A 267 22.86 10.37 -72.31
C THR A 267 22.83 9.95 -70.83
N VAL A 268 23.72 10.50 -70.00
CA VAL A 268 23.78 10.26 -68.55
C VAL A 268 23.45 11.56 -67.82
N TYR A 269 22.43 11.54 -66.96
CA TYR A 269 22.19 12.59 -65.97
C TYR A 269 22.93 12.23 -64.68
N THR A 270 23.63 13.18 -64.06
CA THR A 270 24.25 13.01 -62.74
C THR A 270 23.60 13.92 -61.71
N LEU A 271 22.84 13.34 -60.77
CA LEU A 271 22.26 14.07 -59.64
C LEU A 271 23.11 13.80 -58.39
N THR A 272 23.49 14.84 -57.67
CA THR A 272 24.07 14.71 -56.31
C THR A 272 23.01 15.10 -55.29
N ILE A 273 22.73 14.22 -54.33
CA ILE A 273 21.90 14.51 -53.16
C ILE A 273 22.85 14.90 -52.02
N THR A 274 22.57 15.99 -51.32
CA THR A 274 23.34 16.42 -50.15
C THR A 274 22.49 16.26 -48.90
N ASP A 275 22.95 15.38 -48.01
CA ASP A 275 22.71 15.38 -46.55
C ASP A 275 22.49 16.79 -46.00
N ASP A 276 21.35 17.01 -45.34
CA ASP A 276 21.07 18.25 -44.58
C ASP A 276 20.77 18.02 -43.09
N ASP A 277 20.95 16.79 -42.62
CA ASP A 277 20.92 16.46 -41.21
C ASP A 277 22.16 16.92 -40.42
N ASN A 278 21.99 16.97 -39.10
CA ASN A 278 23.07 17.37 -38.19
C ASN A 278 23.75 16.13 -37.61
N PRO A 279 25.09 16.11 -37.47
CA PRO A 279 25.80 15.04 -36.81
C PRO A 279 25.23 14.77 -35.41
N PRO A 280 25.02 13.50 -35.02
CA PRO A 280 24.39 13.15 -33.75
C PRO A 280 25.19 13.70 -32.56
N ILE A 281 24.54 13.78 -31.41
CA ILE A 281 25.10 14.30 -30.17
C ILE A 281 25.51 13.12 -29.28
N ILE A 282 26.73 13.10 -28.74
CA ILE A 282 27.19 12.04 -27.83
C ILE A 282 27.14 12.46 -26.36
N SER A 283 26.64 11.59 -25.49
CA SER A 283 26.60 11.82 -24.03
C SER A 283 26.81 10.54 -23.24
N PHE A 284 27.17 10.67 -21.96
CA PHE A 284 27.09 9.58 -21.00
C PHE A 284 25.65 9.36 -20.52
N SER A 285 25.25 8.09 -20.33
CA SER A 285 23.92 7.75 -19.83
C SER A 285 23.96 6.54 -18.87
N PRO A 286 23.77 6.76 -17.55
CA PRO A 286 23.65 8.05 -16.86
C PRO A 286 24.97 8.86 -16.89
N VAL A 287 24.92 10.15 -16.55
CA VAL A 287 26.11 11.04 -16.40
C VAL A 287 26.85 10.84 -15.08
N SER A 288 26.26 10.12 -14.13
CA SER A 288 26.92 9.71 -12.90
C SER A 288 26.43 8.35 -12.44
N LYS A 289 27.23 7.68 -11.62
CA LYS A 289 26.86 6.42 -10.97
C LYS A 289 27.52 6.34 -9.61
N ILE A 290 26.81 5.78 -8.63
CA ILE A 290 27.36 5.42 -7.33
C ILE A 290 27.50 3.88 -7.31
N SER A 291 28.59 3.35 -6.75
CA SER A 291 28.81 1.91 -6.58
C SER A 291 29.77 1.64 -5.43
N ALA A 292 29.48 0.63 -4.60
CA ALA A 292 30.43 0.12 -3.63
C ALA A 292 31.71 -0.39 -4.29
N GLU A 293 32.85 -0.27 -3.63
CA GLU A 293 34.17 -0.71 -4.13
C GLU A 293 34.20 -2.22 -4.51
N SER A 294 33.51 -3.07 -3.74
CA SER A 294 33.33 -4.52 -3.98
C SER A 294 32.56 -4.89 -5.27
N ILE A 295 32.10 -3.90 -6.06
CA ILE A 295 31.47 -4.14 -7.36
C ILE A 295 32.42 -4.79 -8.37
N GLY A 296 33.73 -4.55 -8.25
CA GLY A 296 34.81 -5.07 -9.11
C GLY A 296 34.82 -4.52 -10.54
N ILE A 297 33.68 -4.45 -11.25
CA ILE A 297 33.58 -3.91 -12.62
C ILE A 297 32.37 -2.98 -12.76
N VAL A 298 32.63 -1.75 -13.17
CA VAL A 298 31.62 -0.75 -13.54
C VAL A 298 31.59 -0.57 -15.06
N SER A 299 30.45 -0.90 -15.66
CA SER A 299 30.11 -0.52 -17.03
C SER A 299 29.60 0.92 -17.09
N ILE A 300 30.22 1.74 -17.93
CA ILE A 300 29.90 3.14 -18.18
C ILE A 300 29.38 3.24 -19.62
N ASN A 301 28.13 3.65 -19.83
CA ASN A 301 27.54 3.69 -21.16
C ASN A 301 27.59 5.10 -21.76
N THR A 302 27.96 5.16 -23.04
CA THR A 302 27.86 6.33 -23.91
C THR A 302 26.82 6.08 -24.99
N ILE A 303 25.98 7.07 -25.25
CA ILE A 303 24.89 7.01 -26.23
C ILE A 303 24.99 8.15 -27.25
N LEU A 304 24.51 7.91 -28.46
CA LEU A 304 24.27 8.90 -29.49
C LEU A 304 22.78 9.29 -29.50
N SER A 305 22.47 10.54 -29.80
CA SER A 305 21.09 11.04 -29.89
C SER A 305 20.27 10.38 -31.02
N LEU A 306 20.95 10.03 -32.12
CA LEU A 306 20.40 9.39 -33.32
C LEU A 306 21.44 8.42 -33.89
N ALA A 307 21.02 7.58 -34.84
CA ALA A 307 21.94 6.84 -35.68
C ALA A 307 22.54 7.76 -36.76
N SER A 308 23.68 7.35 -37.32
CA SER A 308 24.36 8.00 -38.45
C SER A 308 24.86 6.92 -39.40
N GLU A 309 24.85 7.20 -40.70
CA GLU A 309 25.47 6.39 -41.76
C GLU A 309 27.00 6.62 -41.79
N LYS A 310 27.47 7.74 -41.22
CA LYS A 310 28.90 8.03 -41.05
C LYS A 310 29.47 7.19 -39.90
N SER A 311 30.72 6.78 -40.02
CA SER A 311 31.44 6.15 -38.88
C SER A 311 31.85 7.23 -37.89
N ILE A 312 31.55 7.02 -36.60
CA ILE A 312 31.79 7.99 -35.53
C ILE A 312 32.90 7.49 -34.60
N SER A 313 33.82 8.39 -34.24
CA SER A 313 34.85 8.12 -33.23
C SER A 313 34.96 9.23 -32.21
N VAL A 314 35.11 8.84 -30.93
CA VAL A 314 35.28 9.75 -29.80
C VAL A 314 36.27 9.14 -28.81
N ASP A 315 37.26 9.91 -28.38
CA ASP A 315 38.21 9.48 -27.35
C ASP A 315 37.65 9.74 -25.95
N TYR A 316 37.82 8.79 -25.03
CA TYR A 316 37.51 8.93 -23.62
C TYR A 316 38.76 8.82 -22.77
N GLY A 317 38.81 9.57 -21.67
CA GLY A 317 39.92 9.50 -20.72
C GLY A 317 39.58 10.15 -19.38
N MET A 318 40.48 9.97 -18.41
CA MET A 318 40.38 10.59 -17.10
C MET A 318 40.62 12.11 -17.19
N ILE A 319 39.68 12.89 -16.64
CA ILE A 319 39.79 14.36 -16.55
C ILE A 319 39.87 14.86 -15.11
N GLY A 320 39.55 14.01 -14.13
CA GLY A 320 39.64 14.33 -12.70
C GLY A 320 39.11 13.21 -11.81
N GLY A 321 38.86 13.54 -10.55
CA GLY A 321 38.47 12.61 -9.50
C GLY A 321 39.28 12.83 -8.23
N THR A 322 38.86 12.21 -7.13
CA THR A 322 39.68 12.05 -5.92
C THR A 322 40.44 10.73 -5.91
N ALA A 323 39.89 9.70 -6.56
CA ALA A 323 40.46 8.37 -6.62
C ALA A 323 41.79 8.28 -7.37
N SER A 324 42.67 7.42 -6.85
CA SER A 324 44.02 7.08 -7.28
C SER A 324 44.06 5.85 -8.20
N SER A 325 44.36 6.08 -9.49
CA SER A 325 44.47 4.98 -10.45
C SER A 325 45.59 3.99 -10.09
N GLY A 326 45.26 2.70 -10.06
CA GLY A 326 46.14 1.59 -9.69
C GLY A 326 46.13 1.26 -8.19
N ILE A 327 45.38 2.02 -7.38
CA ILE A 327 45.01 1.66 -6.02
C ILE A 327 43.52 1.28 -6.08
N ASP A 328 42.62 2.25 -6.07
CA ASP A 328 41.16 2.10 -5.94
C ASP A 328 40.43 1.88 -7.28
N TYR A 329 41.04 2.21 -8.43
CA TYR A 329 40.51 1.81 -9.74
C TYR A 329 41.56 1.61 -10.85
N THR A 330 41.20 0.80 -11.84
CA THR A 330 41.95 0.64 -13.11
C THR A 330 41.05 0.94 -14.30
N LEU A 331 41.38 1.99 -15.06
CA LEU A 331 40.75 2.34 -16.33
C LEU A 331 41.82 2.78 -17.34
N ILE A 332 41.66 2.34 -18.59
CA ILE A 332 42.55 2.69 -19.71
C ILE A 332 41.78 3.59 -20.67
N SER A 333 42.28 4.81 -20.90
CA SER A 333 41.78 5.74 -21.91
C SER A 333 41.84 5.12 -23.31
N GLY A 334 40.88 5.43 -24.17
CA GLY A 334 40.80 4.83 -25.50
C GLY A 334 39.77 5.51 -26.41
N THR A 335 39.50 4.88 -27.56
CA THR A 335 38.59 5.42 -28.58
C THR A 335 37.33 4.58 -28.71
N LEU A 336 36.17 5.19 -28.52
CA LEU A 336 34.87 4.63 -28.87
C LEU A 336 34.71 4.71 -30.39
N ASN A 337 34.46 3.57 -31.03
CA ASN A 337 34.24 3.49 -32.48
C ASN A 337 32.83 2.95 -32.74
N PHE A 338 31.93 3.85 -33.14
CA PHE A 338 30.55 3.52 -33.51
C PHE A 338 30.53 3.25 -35.03
N PRO A 339 30.29 2.00 -35.46
CA PRO A 339 30.04 1.73 -36.87
C PRO A 339 28.69 2.33 -37.28
N PRO A 340 28.44 2.52 -38.59
CA PRO A 340 27.17 3.02 -39.11
C PRO A 340 25.96 2.29 -38.51
N GLY A 341 24.93 3.06 -38.15
CA GLY A 341 23.72 2.55 -37.48
C GLY A 341 23.85 2.23 -35.97
N SER A 342 25.05 2.34 -35.37
CA SER A 342 25.26 2.02 -33.94
C SER A 342 25.06 3.24 -33.05
N THR A 343 24.20 3.13 -32.02
CA THR A 343 23.83 4.25 -31.13
C THR A 343 24.42 4.19 -29.72
N SER A 344 25.14 3.12 -29.35
CA SER A 344 25.71 2.99 -27.99
C SER A 344 27.02 2.21 -27.94
N LYS A 345 27.85 2.55 -26.95
CA LYS A 345 29.08 1.85 -26.54
C LYS A 345 29.24 1.87 -25.03
N THR A 346 30.05 0.95 -24.53
CA THR A 346 30.34 0.79 -23.10
C THR A 346 31.84 0.86 -22.87
N ILE A 347 32.24 1.65 -21.88
CA ILE A 347 33.57 1.70 -21.29
C ILE A 347 33.55 0.85 -20.01
N THR A 348 34.63 0.14 -19.71
CA THR A 348 34.77 -0.65 -18.49
C THR A 348 35.79 0.00 -17.55
N CYS A 349 35.35 0.32 -16.33
CA CYS A 349 36.22 0.62 -15.21
C CYS A 349 36.30 -0.61 -14.28
N THR A 350 37.49 -1.01 -13.87
CA THR A 350 37.65 -1.98 -12.78
C THR A 350 37.85 -1.20 -11.49
N VAL A 351 37.07 -1.51 -10.46
CA VAL A 351 37.20 -0.94 -9.12
C VAL A 351 37.93 -1.97 -8.25
N ALA A 352 38.85 -1.51 -7.41
CA ALA A 352 39.49 -2.35 -6.40
C ALA A 352 38.67 -2.32 -5.11
N ASP A 353 38.83 -3.36 -4.31
CA ASP A 353 38.12 -3.64 -3.06
C ASP A 353 39.23 -4.03 -2.08
N ASP A 354 39.44 -3.29 -0.99
CA ASP A 354 40.50 -3.61 -0.02
C ASP A 354 40.05 -3.88 1.43
N SER A 355 40.62 -3.23 2.43
CA SER A 355 40.31 -3.43 3.86
C SER A 355 40.68 -2.19 4.70
N ILE A 356 40.59 -1.00 4.12
CA ILE A 356 40.94 0.29 4.69
C ILE A 356 39.70 1.19 4.62
N GLU A 357 39.18 1.61 5.78
CA GLU A 357 38.09 2.59 5.85
C GLU A 357 38.55 3.94 5.27
N GLU A 358 38.00 4.30 4.12
CA GLU A 358 38.23 5.53 3.37
C GLU A 358 36.95 6.38 3.25
N ALA A 359 37.09 7.59 2.69
CA ALA A 359 35.94 8.45 2.38
C ALA A 359 35.50 8.19 0.94
N SER A 360 34.20 8.23 0.64
CA SER A 360 33.69 7.97 -0.72
C SER A 360 34.41 8.81 -1.78
N GLU A 361 35.03 8.13 -2.75
CA GLU A 361 35.91 8.72 -3.74
C GLU A 361 35.25 8.89 -5.11
N THR A 362 35.89 9.62 -6.02
CA THR A 362 35.35 9.88 -7.36
C THR A 362 36.33 9.63 -8.49
N VAL A 363 35.83 9.12 -9.61
CA VAL A 363 36.52 8.87 -10.88
C VAL A 363 35.76 9.65 -11.96
N ILE A 364 36.36 10.72 -12.50
CA ILE A 364 35.71 11.59 -13.51
C ILE A 364 36.32 11.37 -14.89
N LEU A 365 35.54 10.78 -15.79
CA LEU A 365 35.86 10.64 -17.22
C LEU A 365 35.35 11.84 -18.01
N GLY A 366 35.99 12.12 -19.14
CA GLY A 366 35.53 13.07 -20.15
C GLY A 366 35.65 12.52 -21.57
N LEU A 367 34.87 13.09 -22.48
CA LEU A 367 34.92 12.83 -23.92
C LEU A 367 35.77 13.88 -24.65
N SER A 368 36.38 13.51 -25.78
CA SER A 368 37.26 14.37 -26.58
C SER A 368 37.43 13.84 -28.01
N ASN A 369 38.09 14.62 -28.88
CA ASN A 369 38.42 14.22 -30.27
C ASN A 369 37.21 13.71 -31.08
N PHE A 370 36.10 14.46 -31.02
CA PHE A 370 34.85 14.15 -31.72
C PHE A 370 35.01 14.14 -33.26
N VAL A 371 34.61 13.04 -33.91
CA VAL A 371 34.57 12.89 -35.37
C VAL A 371 33.18 12.43 -35.82
N ASN A 372 32.58 13.18 -36.76
CA ASN A 372 31.21 12.98 -37.27
C ASN A 372 30.11 13.00 -36.17
N VAL A 373 30.36 13.73 -35.08
CA VAL A 373 29.50 13.78 -33.89
C VAL A 373 29.72 15.11 -33.16
N THR A 374 28.70 15.58 -32.46
CA THR A 374 28.70 16.87 -31.75
C THR A 374 28.82 16.66 -30.23
N GLU A 375 29.56 17.54 -29.56
CA GLU A 375 29.74 17.61 -28.10
C GLU A 375 28.45 18.09 -27.38
N THR A 376 28.17 17.58 -26.17
CA THR A 376 26.94 17.89 -25.39
C THR A 376 27.23 18.92 -24.30
N SER A 377 27.42 20.18 -24.69
CA SER A 377 27.85 21.27 -23.80
C SER A 377 27.27 21.21 -22.37
N GLY A 378 28.06 20.73 -21.42
CA GLY A 378 27.69 20.68 -19.99
C GLY A 378 28.01 19.33 -19.32
N ALA A 379 27.17 18.93 -18.37
CA ALA A 379 27.40 17.72 -17.57
C ALA A 379 27.33 16.40 -18.40
N GLY A 380 26.88 16.45 -19.65
CA GLY A 380 26.85 15.28 -20.55
C GLY A 380 28.21 14.89 -21.14
N ASP A 381 29.18 15.82 -21.13
CA ASP A 381 30.54 15.62 -21.66
C ASP A 381 31.47 14.88 -20.67
N SER A 382 31.02 14.73 -19.41
CA SER A 382 31.75 14.10 -18.32
C SER A 382 30.93 13.02 -17.62
N PHE A 383 31.57 11.97 -17.11
CA PHE A 383 30.95 10.96 -16.27
C PHE A 383 31.62 10.87 -14.92
N THR A 384 30.84 10.96 -13.85
CA THR A 384 31.35 10.80 -12.47
C THR A 384 30.90 9.46 -11.89
N LEU A 385 31.84 8.54 -11.71
CA LEU A 385 31.66 7.39 -10.81
C LEU A 385 32.04 7.83 -9.40
N THR A 386 31.12 7.69 -8.44
CA THR A 386 31.43 7.70 -7.01
C THR A 386 31.65 6.26 -6.56
N ILE A 387 32.82 6.00 -5.97
CA ILE A 387 33.15 4.75 -5.30
C ILE A 387 32.79 4.93 -3.82
N GLU A 388 31.88 4.11 -3.32
CA GLU A 388 31.56 4.08 -1.90
C GLU A 388 32.41 3.00 -1.21
N ASP A 389 33.13 3.43 -0.18
CA ASP A 389 33.74 2.57 0.84
C ASP A 389 32.69 1.59 1.37
N ASN A 390 33.04 0.30 1.44
CA ASN A 390 32.17 -0.75 1.99
C ASN A 390 32.64 -1.26 3.35
N ASP A 391 33.80 -0.81 3.79
CA ASP A 391 34.37 -1.15 5.08
C ASP A 391 33.57 -0.53 6.24
N SER A 392 33.88 -1.00 7.45
CA SER A 392 33.34 -0.41 8.66
C SER A 392 34.29 -0.63 9.83
N PRO A 393 34.40 0.35 10.75
CA PRO A 393 35.27 0.20 11.90
C PRO A 393 34.84 -0.96 12.79
N ILE A 394 35.82 -1.66 13.35
CA ILE A 394 35.57 -2.63 14.42
C ILE A 394 34.86 -1.89 15.55
N TYR A 395 33.79 -2.47 16.08
CA TYR A 395 33.08 -1.90 17.21
C TYR A 395 32.72 -2.97 18.24
N ILE A 396 32.89 -2.63 19.52
CA ILE A 396 32.38 -3.38 20.67
C ILE A 396 31.40 -2.50 21.46
N SER A 397 30.22 -3.04 21.77
CA SER A 397 29.19 -2.26 22.46
C SER A 397 29.67 -1.68 23.81
N PRO A 398 29.33 -0.42 24.13
CA PRO A 398 29.62 0.15 25.44
C PRO A 398 28.86 -0.62 26.53
N ILE A 399 29.57 -1.10 27.54
CA ILE A 399 29.02 -1.78 28.70
C ILE A 399 28.84 -0.73 29.81
N VAL A 400 27.63 -0.65 30.38
CA VAL A 400 27.38 0.21 31.56
C VAL A 400 27.93 -0.44 32.83
N ASP A 401 28.25 0.37 33.84
CA ASP A 401 28.71 -0.12 35.15
C ASP A 401 27.76 -1.18 35.74
N GLN A 402 28.35 -2.23 36.31
CA GLN A 402 27.67 -3.42 36.78
C GLN A 402 27.80 -3.57 38.30
N THR A 403 26.84 -4.24 38.92
CA THR A 403 26.91 -4.63 40.34
C THR A 403 26.58 -6.11 40.49
N THR A 404 27.38 -6.84 41.27
CA THR A 404 27.10 -8.23 41.67
C THR A 404 27.37 -8.40 43.16
N ASN A 405 26.84 -9.46 43.76
CA ASN A 405 27.18 -9.81 45.13
C ASN A 405 28.47 -10.64 45.19
N ILE A 406 29.13 -10.66 46.36
CA ILE A 406 30.20 -11.61 46.65
C ILE A 406 29.78 -13.04 46.27
N ASN A 407 30.72 -13.84 45.78
CA ASN A 407 30.52 -15.23 45.38
C ASN A 407 29.45 -15.45 44.28
N THR A 408 28.94 -14.38 43.64
CA THR A 408 27.85 -14.44 42.66
C THR A 408 28.36 -14.09 41.26
N ALA A 409 28.22 -15.03 40.32
CA ALA A 409 28.58 -14.80 38.93
C ALA A 409 27.59 -13.84 38.23
N ILE A 410 28.11 -12.92 37.42
CA ILE A 410 27.33 -12.03 36.56
C ILE A 410 27.59 -12.37 35.09
N SER A 411 26.57 -12.27 34.25
CA SER A 411 26.70 -12.45 32.78
C SER A 411 26.29 -11.17 32.06
N ILE A 412 27.18 -10.69 31.19
CA ILE A 412 27.07 -9.42 30.49
C ILE A 412 27.06 -9.71 28.99
N LEU A 413 26.07 -9.17 28.27
CA LEU A 413 26.03 -9.22 26.80
C LEU A 413 26.96 -8.16 26.22
N LEU A 414 27.78 -8.54 25.24
CA LEU A 414 28.57 -7.63 24.42
C LEU A 414 28.33 -7.93 22.93
N ARG A 415 28.08 -6.87 22.15
CA ARG A 415 28.01 -6.94 20.69
C ARG A 415 29.36 -6.61 20.09
N VAL A 416 29.74 -7.36 19.07
CA VAL A 416 30.94 -7.09 18.27
C VAL A 416 30.56 -7.08 16.79
N THR A 417 31.06 -6.11 16.05
CA THR A 417 30.88 -5.96 14.60
C THR A 417 32.21 -5.80 13.88
N GLN A 418 32.26 -6.32 12.65
CA GLN A 418 33.27 -6.07 11.63
C GLN A 418 32.65 -6.38 10.25
N THR A 419 33.17 -5.77 9.19
CA THR A 419 32.79 -6.09 7.80
C THR A 419 33.43 -7.40 7.34
N GLU A 420 34.74 -7.54 7.54
CA GLU A 420 35.50 -8.68 7.06
C GLU A 420 35.34 -9.93 7.92
N ALA A 421 35.13 -11.10 7.30
CA ALA A 421 34.93 -12.38 8.00
C ALA A 421 36.24 -13.02 8.53
N LEU A 422 37.08 -12.22 9.19
CA LEU A 422 38.38 -12.60 9.74
C LEU A 422 38.34 -12.77 11.27
N PRO A 423 39.18 -13.62 11.88
CA PRO A 423 39.16 -13.80 13.33
C PRO A 423 39.72 -12.57 14.08
N LEU A 424 38.88 -11.93 14.90
CA LEU A 424 39.28 -10.90 15.85
C LEU A 424 40.01 -11.52 17.05
N THR A 425 40.80 -10.69 17.73
CA THR A 425 41.44 -11.03 19.02
C THR A 425 40.90 -10.12 20.13
N LEU A 426 40.25 -10.72 21.13
CA LEU A 426 39.75 -10.05 22.32
C LEU A 426 40.72 -10.23 23.50
N TYR A 427 41.22 -9.12 24.03
CA TYR A 427 42.02 -9.05 25.26
C TYR A 427 41.16 -8.62 26.46
N ILE A 428 41.42 -9.22 27.61
CA ILE A 428 40.70 -8.94 28.87
C ILE A 428 41.68 -8.41 29.91
N GLN A 429 41.30 -7.31 30.58
CA GLN A 429 42.04 -6.73 31.70
C GLN A 429 41.11 -6.48 32.88
N SER A 430 41.65 -6.62 34.09
CA SER A 430 41.01 -6.32 35.38
C SER A 430 41.95 -5.44 36.18
N SER A 431 41.46 -4.33 36.73
CA SER A 431 42.28 -3.41 37.52
C SER A 431 42.73 -4.01 38.86
N GLU A 432 41.95 -4.94 39.41
CA GLU A 432 42.17 -5.54 40.73
C GLU A 432 41.96 -7.06 40.65
N ILE A 433 43.02 -7.78 40.30
CA ILE A 433 43.01 -9.25 40.17
C ILE A 433 42.70 -10.01 41.47
N GLY A 434 42.74 -9.33 42.62
CA GLY A 434 42.30 -9.87 43.91
C GLY A 434 40.78 -9.75 44.16
N LEU A 435 40.06 -9.02 43.31
CA LEU A 435 38.59 -8.97 43.30
C LEU A 435 38.02 -9.82 42.16
N VAL A 436 38.64 -9.77 40.98
CA VAL A 436 38.32 -10.63 39.82
C VAL A 436 39.61 -11.05 39.13
N ALA A 437 40.03 -12.30 39.34
CA ALA A 437 41.13 -12.89 38.58
C ALA A 437 40.71 -13.12 37.11
N LEU A 438 41.64 -12.96 36.18
CA LEU A 438 41.34 -13.04 34.73
C LEU A 438 40.82 -14.42 34.29
N ASN A 439 41.20 -15.49 34.98
CA ASN A 439 40.69 -16.84 34.77
C ASN A 439 39.24 -17.06 35.26
N ASN A 440 38.66 -16.09 35.96
CA ASN A 440 37.25 -16.09 36.36
C ASN A 440 36.36 -15.31 35.38
N ILE A 441 36.94 -14.80 34.28
CA ILE A 441 36.21 -14.15 33.19
C ILE A 441 36.20 -15.11 31.99
N SER A 442 35.02 -15.57 31.60
CA SER A 442 34.82 -16.44 30.43
C SER A 442 33.96 -15.75 29.38
N ILE A 443 34.43 -15.81 28.12
CA ILE A 443 33.66 -15.32 26.96
C ILE A 443 33.05 -16.52 26.24
N THR A 444 31.75 -16.46 25.97
CA THR A 444 31.00 -17.51 25.26
C THR A 444 30.17 -16.90 24.14
N GLY A 445 30.04 -17.62 23.03
CA GLY A 445 29.30 -17.18 21.83
C GLY A 445 29.76 -17.97 20.61
N THR A 446 29.17 -17.70 19.45
CA THR A 446 29.48 -18.42 18.20
C THR A 446 30.95 -18.20 17.83
N GLY A 447 31.71 -19.30 17.70
CA GLY A 447 33.12 -19.25 17.31
C GLY A 447 34.09 -18.63 18.32
N ALA A 448 33.68 -18.34 19.57
CA ALA A 448 34.59 -17.86 20.61
C ALA A 448 35.55 -18.97 21.06
N ILE A 449 36.86 -18.79 20.85
CA ILE A 449 37.91 -19.77 21.19
C ILE A 449 38.88 -19.15 22.21
N ALA A 450 38.94 -19.73 23.41
CA ALA A 450 39.83 -19.30 24.48
C ALA A 450 41.28 -19.74 24.25
N ASN A 451 42.23 -18.82 24.49
CA ASN A 451 43.68 -19.08 24.51
C ASN A 451 44.29 -18.38 25.74
N GLY A 452 44.00 -18.92 26.93
CA GLY A 452 44.28 -18.24 28.20
C GLY A 452 43.33 -17.06 28.41
N ASN A 453 43.87 -15.88 28.74
CA ASN A 453 43.10 -14.66 28.99
C ASN A 453 42.83 -13.84 27.72
N VAL A 454 43.00 -14.46 26.55
CA VAL A 454 42.81 -13.88 25.21
C VAL A 454 41.87 -14.81 24.45
N TYR A 455 40.90 -14.24 23.75
CA TYR A 455 39.91 -14.98 22.97
C TYR A 455 40.06 -14.65 21.49
N SER A 456 39.94 -15.66 20.62
CA SER A 456 39.65 -15.41 19.22
C SER A 456 38.14 -15.40 19.03
N LEU A 457 37.61 -14.33 18.43
CA LEU A 457 36.20 -14.18 18.10
C LEU A 457 36.06 -14.30 16.59
N ASN A 458 35.16 -15.16 16.12
CA ASN A 458 34.89 -15.32 14.70
C ASN A 458 33.56 -14.62 14.37
N VAL A 459 33.65 -13.38 13.87
CA VAL A 459 32.48 -12.52 13.61
C VAL A 459 32.13 -12.56 12.13
N SER A 460 30.91 -12.99 11.81
CA SER A 460 30.47 -13.38 10.45
C SER A 460 30.13 -12.19 9.52
N GLY A 461 31.01 -11.19 9.44
CA GLY A 461 30.82 -9.98 8.63
C GLY A 461 29.55 -9.18 8.96
N ASN A 462 29.08 -9.28 10.21
CA ASN A 462 27.81 -8.77 10.72
C ASN A 462 27.90 -8.57 12.25
N ILE A 463 26.82 -8.14 12.89
CA ILE A 463 26.69 -8.11 14.36
C ILE A 463 26.67 -9.53 14.93
N GLU A 464 27.57 -9.85 15.84
CA GLU A 464 27.51 -11.06 16.68
C GLU A 464 27.38 -10.70 18.17
N ASP A 465 26.57 -11.47 18.89
CA ASP A 465 26.34 -11.36 20.33
C ASP A 465 27.24 -12.37 21.08
N TYR A 466 28.09 -11.87 22.00
CA TYR A 466 28.90 -12.67 22.93
C TYR A 466 28.46 -12.40 24.38
N THR A 467 28.65 -13.38 25.26
CA THR A 467 28.39 -13.26 26.70
C THR A 467 29.69 -13.37 27.49
N ALA A 468 30.01 -12.34 28.27
CA ALA A 468 31.05 -12.36 29.28
C ALA A 468 30.47 -12.78 30.64
N THR A 469 30.82 -13.95 31.13
CA THR A 469 30.51 -14.39 32.50
C THR A 469 31.70 -14.09 33.41
N ILE A 470 31.45 -13.37 34.50
CA ILE A 470 32.47 -12.92 35.45
C ILE A 470 32.13 -13.46 36.84
N VAL A 471 33.09 -14.12 37.49
CA VAL A 471 32.96 -14.62 38.86
C VAL A 471 33.91 -13.87 39.80
N PRO A 472 33.41 -13.16 40.82
CA PRO A 472 34.24 -12.58 41.87
C PRO A 472 35.11 -13.62 42.58
N GLU A 473 36.26 -13.19 43.10
CA GLU A 473 37.04 -13.97 44.05
C GLU A 473 36.27 -14.24 45.35
N THR A 474 36.58 -15.35 46.01
CA THR A 474 35.80 -15.81 47.17
C THR A 474 35.87 -14.82 48.33
N ASP A 475 34.70 -14.40 48.81
CA ASP A 475 34.49 -13.44 49.90
C ASP A 475 35.16 -12.06 49.68
N ALA A 476 35.45 -11.70 48.43
CA ALA A 476 36.09 -10.45 48.06
C ALA A 476 35.07 -9.37 47.65
N SER A 477 34.98 -8.26 48.38
CA SER A 477 34.14 -7.10 48.05
C SER A 477 34.95 -5.83 47.80
N GLY A 478 34.41 -4.95 46.94
CA GLY A 478 35.11 -3.77 46.43
C GLY A 478 34.70 -3.43 45.00
N ILE A 479 35.38 -2.46 44.39
CA ILE A 479 35.14 -2.06 42.99
C ILE A 479 36.39 -2.38 42.18
N CYS A 480 36.22 -3.07 41.04
CA CYS A 480 37.26 -3.25 40.03
C CYS A 480 36.78 -2.70 38.69
N GLN A 481 37.70 -2.32 37.81
CA GLN A 481 37.41 -1.94 36.44
C GLN A 481 37.81 -3.08 35.50
N ILE A 482 36.91 -3.45 34.60
CA ILE A 482 37.13 -4.45 33.57
C ILE A 482 37.20 -3.74 32.21
N THR A 483 38.23 -4.06 31.43
CA THR A 483 38.42 -3.57 30.06
C THR A 483 38.48 -4.74 29.10
N LEU A 484 37.66 -4.67 28.05
CA LEU A 484 37.59 -5.61 26.94
C LEU A 484 38.06 -4.89 25.67
N THR A 485 39.12 -5.37 25.02
CA THR A 485 39.68 -4.76 23.81
C THR A 485 39.67 -5.75 22.66
N VAL A 486 38.92 -5.45 21.59
CA VAL A 486 38.90 -6.22 20.34
C VAL A 486 39.90 -5.64 19.36
N ILE A 487 40.66 -6.51 18.67
CA ILE A 487 41.71 -6.13 17.71
C ILE A 487 41.61 -7.00 16.46
N ALA A 488 41.57 -6.40 15.26
CA ALA A 488 41.61 -7.14 14.00
C ALA A 488 43.03 -7.54 13.58
N PRO A 489 43.18 -8.49 12.65
CA PRO A 489 44.49 -8.83 12.06
C PRO A 489 45.23 -7.63 11.43
N THR A 490 44.51 -6.60 10.99
CA THR A 490 45.05 -5.33 10.46
C THR A 490 45.68 -4.44 11.53
N GLY A 491 45.39 -4.67 12.81
CA GLY A 491 45.88 -3.89 13.95
C GLY A 491 44.95 -2.76 14.41
N VAL A 492 43.81 -2.54 13.72
CA VAL A 492 42.72 -1.69 14.21
C VAL A 492 42.12 -2.30 15.47
N SER A 493 41.67 -1.47 16.42
CA SER A 493 41.13 -1.94 17.70
C SER A 493 40.05 -1.02 18.28
N ASP A 494 39.06 -1.60 18.95
CA ASP A 494 38.07 -0.89 19.78
C ASP A 494 38.00 -1.51 21.19
N PHE A 495 37.48 -0.78 22.17
CA PHE A 495 37.42 -1.25 23.56
C PHE A 495 36.20 -0.75 24.34
N SER A 496 35.72 -1.61 25.24
CA SER A 496 34.64 -1.33 26.19
C SER A 496 35.18 -1.47 27.61
N THR A 497 34.91 -0.49 28.47
CA THR A 497 35.40 -0.45 29.86
C THR A 497 34.27 -0.07 30.80
N PHE A 498 34.11 -0.83 31.89
CA PHE A 498 33.08 -0.62 32.90
C PHE A 498 33.60 -0.95 34.31
N ASN A 499 32.99 -0.36 35.33
CA ASN A 499 33.25 -0.73 36.71
C ASN A 499 32.33 -1.89 37.12
N LEU A 500 32.89 -2.92 37.75
CA LEU A 500 32.16 -3.97 38.45
C LEU A 500 32.27 -3.74 39.96
N ASN A 501 31.16 -3.35 40.56
CA ASN A 501 31.00 -3.20 42.00
C ASN A 501 30.56 -4.53 42.63
N ILE A 502 31.38 -5.08 43.51
CA ILE A 502 31.12 -6.36 44.20
C ILE A 502 30.72 -6.06 45.63
N THR A 503 29.43 -6.20 45.93
CA THR A 503 28.84 -5.87 47.23
C THR A 503 28.70 -7.09 48.13
N ASN A 504 28.82 -6.88 49.45
CA ASN A 504 28.23 -7.83 50.40
C ASN A 504 26.71 -7.84 50.14
N GLY A 505 26.08 -9.01 50.09
CA GLY A 505 24.65 -9.09 49.83
C GLY A 505 23.83 -8.45 50.95
N ALA A 506 22.64 -7.93 50.62
CA ALA A 506 21.60 -7.74 51.62
C ALA A 506 21.14 -9.12 52.14
N PRO A 507 20.74 -9.24 53.41
CA PRO A 507 20.17 -10.49 53.91
C PRO A 507 18.83 -10.76 53.22
N THR A 508 18.41 -12.02 53.14
CA THR A 508 17.13 -12.43 52.53
C THR A 508 16.13 -12.85 53.59
N ILE A 509 14.85 -12.56 53.36
CA ILE A 509 13.70 -13.02 54.15
C ILE A 509 12.76 -13.84 53.25
N SER A 510 12.20 -14.93 53.78
CA SER A 510 11.23 -15.75 53.05
C SER A 510 9.86 -15.06 52.95
N LEU A 511 9.20 -15.18 51.80
CA LEU A 511 7.86 -14.66 51.50
C LEU A 511 6.86 -14.81 52.67
N LEU A 512 6.19 -13.72 53.04
CA LEU A 512 5.19 -13.73 54.11
C LEU A 512 3.77 -13.84 53.52
N SER A 513 2.99 -14.80 53.99
CA SER A 513 1.60 -15.00 53.52
C SER A 513 0.59 -14.18 54.34
N PRO A 514 -0.44 -13.57 53.71
CA PRO A 514 -1.52 -12.88 54.41
C PRO A 514 -2.18 -13.73 55.51
N GLN A 515 -2.59 -13.08 56.59
CA GLN A 515 -3.18 -13.72 57.77
C GLN A 515 -4.57 -13.17 58.05
N THR A 516 -5.48 -14.03 58.52
CA THR A 516 -6.79 -13.63 59.02
C THR A 516 -7.00 -14.15 60.43
N THR A 517 -7.47 -13.31 61.34
CA THR A 517 -7.81 -13.70 62.71
C THR A 517 -9.11 -13.01 63.18
N LEU A 518 -9.69 -13.53 64.25
CA LEU A 518 -10.81 -12.88 64.94
C LEU A 518 -10.28 -11.76 65.84
N GLU A 519 -11.12 -10.77 66.13
CA GLU A 519 -10.84 -9.83 67.23
C GLU A 519 -10.53 -10.59 68.54
N ASN A 520 -9.59 -10.08 69.33
CA ASN A 520 -9.09 -10.70 70.57
C ASN A 520 -8.36 -12.06 70.41
N LEU A 521 -8.03 -12.52 69.19
CA LEU A 521 -7.28 -13.77 68.97
C LEU A 521 -5.92 -13.53 68.30
N SER A 522 -4.85 -13.92 68.98
CA SER A 522 -3.49 -13.88 68.43
C SER A 522 -3.29 -14.91 67.31
N VAL A 523 -2.61 -14.52 66.24
CA VAL A 523 -2.14 -15.40 65.16
C VAL A 523 -0.62 -15.56 65.24
N SER A 524 -0.07 -16.62 64.65
CA SER A 524 1.39 -16.80 64.56
C SER A 524 1.77 -17.39 63.21
N LEU A 525 2.90 -16.92 62.67
CA LEU A 525 3.47 -17.37 61.41
C LEU A 525 4.98 -17.63 61.58
N VAL A 526 5.54 -18.43 60.69
CA VAL A 526 6.95 -18.82 60.71
C VAL A 526 7.59 -18.41 59.38
N PHE A 527 8.77 -17.78 59.45
CA PHE A 527 9.55 -17.35 58.30
C PHE A 527 11.04 -17.67 58.51
N SER A 528 11.80 -17.74 57.44
CA SER A 528 13.25 -17.95 57.49
C SER A 528 14.00 -16.73 56.98
N ILE A 529 15.19 -16.49 57.54
CA ILE A 529 16.11 -15.46 57.08
C ILE A 529 17.49 -16.05 56.80
N THR A 530 18.28 -15.43 55.94
CA THR A 530 19.63 -15.89 55.58
C THR A 530 20.48 -14.66 55.24
N ASP A 531 21.77 -14.71 55.51
CA ASP A 531 22.72 -13.65 55.10
C ASP A 531 23.91 -14.28 54.37
N THR A 532 24.57 -13.51 53.51
CA THR A 532 25.76 -13.95 52.76
C THR A 532 27.05 -13.90 53.60
N ILE A 533 27.00 -13.24 54.76
CA ILE A 533 28.13 -13.04 55.68
C ILE A 533 27.82 -13.50 57.11
N ASP A 534 28.85 -13.83 57.88
CA ASP A 534 28.74 -14.07 59.32
C ASP A 534 28.47 -12.75 60.08
N GLY A 535 27.59 -12.77 61.09
CA GLY A 535 27.47 -11.64 62.01
C GLY A 535 26.15 -11.52 62.75
N VAL A 536 25.88 -10.33 63.30
CA VAL A 536 24.66 -10.01 64.06
C VAL A 536 23.71 -9.20 63.19
N MET A 537 22.57 -9.78 62.84
CA MET A 537 21.47 -9.07 62.20
C MET A 537 20.57 -8.38 63.22
N SER A 538 20.07 -7.20 62.89
CA SER A 538 18.97 -6.52 63.58
C SER A 538 17.64 -6.83 62.89
N LEU A 539 16.56 -6.99 63.66
CA LEU A 539 15.23 -7.33 63.19
C LEU A 539 14.17 -6.43 63.84
N THR A 540 13.24 -5.94 63.02
CA THR A 540 12.13 -5.09 63.45
C THR A 540 10.83 -5.52 62.78
N GLY A 541 9.71 -5.38 63.50
CA GLY A 541 8.36 -5.61 62.98
C GLY A 541 7.48 -4.41 63.30
N VAL A 542 6.75 -3.90 62.30
CA VAL A 542 5.93 -2.68 62.43
C VAL A 542 4.55 -2.91 61.83
N SER A 543 3.51 -2.44 62.52
CA SER A 543 2.12 -2.44 62.05
C SER A 543 1.77 -1.09 61.42
N SER A 544 1.21 -1.07 60.21
CA SER A 544 0.72 0.17 59.58
C SER A 544 -0.49 0.77 60.30
N ASN A 545 -1.24 -0.06 61.03
CA ASN A 545 -2.29 0.36 61.97
C ASN A 545 -1.88 0.04 63.42
N GLY A 546 -1.07 0.93 63.99
CA GLY A 546 -0.61 0.86 65.39
C GLY A 546 -1.71 0.97 66.48
N ILE A 547 -2.97 1.13 66.09
CA ILE A 547 -4.14 1.08 66.99
C ILE A 547 -4.75 -0.32 66.97
N LEU A 548 -4.77 -1.00 65.81
CA LEU A 548 -5.28 -2.37 65.66
C LEU A 548 -4.29 -3.43 66.15
N VAL A 549 -2.98 -3.20 65.93
CA VAL A 549 -1.89 -4.01 66.48
C VAL A 549 -0.82 -3.06 66.98
N ARG A 550 -0.61 -2.99 68.30
CA ARG A 550 0.48 -2.20 68.90
C ARG A 550 1.83 -2.88 68.71
N SER A 551 2.91 -2.14 68.95
CA SER A 551 4.29 -2.64 68.85
C SER A 551 4.61 -3.78 69.81
N ASP A 552 4.04 -3.78 71.02
CA ASP A 552 4.13 -4.89 71.98
C ASP A 552 3.26 -6.10 71.61
N GLY A 553 2.24 -5.89 70.76
CA GLY A 553 1.45 -6.94 70.12
C GLY A 553 2.18 -7.69 69.00
N LEU A 554 3.36 -7.22 68.55
CA LEU A 554 4.22 -7.90 67.56
C LEU A 554 5.44 -8.49 68.25
N GLN A 555 5.44 -9.81 68.46
CA GLN A 555 6.50 -10.52 69.17
C GLN A 555 7.26 -11.44 68.22
N LEU A 556 8.58 -11.28 68.12
CA LEU A 556 9.46 -12.22 67.42
C LEU A 556 10.08 -13.21 68.41
N THR A 557 10.17 -14.47 68.02
CA THR A 557 10.77 -15.53 68.84
C THR A 557 11.69 -16.42 68.01
N HIS A 558 12.91 -16.59 68.52
CA HIS A 558 13.89 -17.59 68.06
C HIS A 558 14.79 -18.02 69.24
N SER A 559 15.39 -19.21 69.15
CA SER A 559 16.18 -19.83 70.23
C SER A 559 17.38 -18.99 70.71
N SER A 560 17.93 -18.18 69.82
CA SER A 560 19.12 -17.33 70.04
C SER A 560 18.83 -15.84 69.81
N LEU A 561 17.56 -15.44 69.88
CA LEU A 561 17.13 -14.04 69.75
C LEU A 561 17.47 -13.26 71.02
N PHE A 562 17.92 -12.02 70.86
CA PHE A 562 18.08 -11.05 71.95
C PHE A 562 17.20 -9.82 71.66
N GLU A 563 16.53 -9.29 72.68
CA GLU A 563 15.67 -8.10 72.59
C GLU A 563 16.25 -6.98 73.44
N ASP A 564 16.36 -5.78 72.87
CA ASP A 564 16.72 -4.56 73.59
C ASP A 564 15.88 -3.36 73.13
N ALA A 565 16.21 -2.15 73.64
CA ALA A 565 15.48 -0.93 73.34
C ALA A 565 15.54 -0.48 71.87
N SER A 566 16.34 -1.15 71.04
CA SER A 566 16.51 -0.94 69.60
C SER A 566 15.75 -1.96 68.73
N GLY A 567 15.16 -2.99 69.35
CA GLY A 567 14.45 -4.08 68.66
C GLY A 567 15.07 -5.45 68.94
N TYR A 568 14.94 -6.37 67.99
CA TYR A 568 15.49 -7.72 68.11
C TYR A 568 16.84 -7.84 67.39
N SER A 569 17.71 -8.73 67.88
CA SER A 569 18.99 -9.08 67.26
C SER A 569 19.19 -10.59 67.23
N LEU A 570 19.80 -11.10 66.16
CA LEU A 570 20.12 -12.52 65.98
C LEU A 570 21.52 -12.68 65.38
N THR A 571 22.34 -13.56 65.95
CA THR A 571 23.61 -13.97 65.31
C THR A 571 23.33 -15.03 64.26
N VAL A 572 23.86 -14.85 63.05
CA VAL A 572 23.71 -15.75 61.90
C VAL A 572 25.07 -16.19 61.37
N SER A 573 25.08 -17.32 60.67
CA SER A 573 26.25 -17.81 59.92
C SER A 573 26.01 -17.67 58.42
N ALA A 574 27.08 -17.39 57.67
CA ALA A 574 27.03 -17.16 56.23
C ALA A 574 26.34 -18.31 55.47
N SER A 575 25.34 -17.96 54.67
CA SER A 575 24.51 -18.84 53.84
C SER A 575 23.74 -19.93 54.59
N ILE A 576 23.55 -19.82 55.91
CA ILE A 576 22.73 -20.75 56.70
C ILE A 576 21.37 -20.11 57.05
N PRO A 577 20.23 -20.72 56.66
CA PRO A 577 18.91 -20.20 57.02
C PRO A 577 18.54 -20.40 58.49
N GLU A 578 18.15 -19.31 59.15
CA GLU A 578 17.60 -19.28 60.51
C GLU A 578 16.08 -19.12 60.48
N THR A 579 15.35 -19.81 61.37
CA THR A 579 13.87 -19.85 61.34
C THR A 579 13.24 -19.15 62.54
N ILE A 580 12.40 -18.16 62.29
CA ILE A 580 11.82 -17.24 63.28
C ILE A 580 10.30 -17.40 63.30
N THR A 581 9.71 -17.38 64.49
CA THR A 581 8.25 -17.34 64.67
C THR A 581 7.84 -15.93 65.09
N MET A 582 6.92 -15.33 64.33
CA MET A 582 6.23 -14.09 64.70
C MET A 582 4.87 -14.43 65.29
N THR A 583 4.56 -13.86 66.46
CA THR A 583 3.22 -13.88 67.07
C THR A 583 2.65 -12.47 67.04
N ILE A 584 1.39 -12.35 66.63
CA ILE A 584 0.68 -11.09 66.41
C ILE A 584 -0.59 -11.10 67.23
N SER A 585 -0.75 -10.14 68.13
CA SER A 585 -1.92 -9.99 69.00
C SER A 585 -2.66 -8.70 68.66
N PRO A 586 -3.85 -8.77 68.04
CA PRO A 586 -4.71 -7.60 67.86
C PRO A 586 -5.16 -7.01 69.21
N GLU A 587 -5.37 -5.71 69.24
CA GLU A 587 -5.97 -4.99 70.38
C GLU A 587 -7.45 -5.38 70.58
N GLU A 588 -7.92 -5.28 71.84
CA GLU A 588 -9.24 -5.79 72.20
C GLU A 588 -10.40 -5.03 71.53
N ASN A 589 -11.35 -5.79 70.97
CA ASN A 589 -12.56 -5.29 70.30
C ASN A 589 -12.29 -4.33 69.12
N LEU A 590 -11.16 -4.50 68.42
CA LEU A 590 -10.82 -3.79 67.20
C LEU A 590 -10.72 -4.74 66.01
N PHE A 591 -11.27 -4.29 64.88
CA PHE A 591 -11.32 -5.03 63.63
C PHE A 591 -10.91 -4.12 62.45
N GLY A 592 -10.61 -4.74 61.31
CA GLY A 592 -10.09 -4.08 60.11
C GLY A 592 -8.78 -4.70 59.65
N ASN A 593 -8.09 -3.98 58.77
CA ASN A 593 -6.84 -4.46 58.17
C ASN A 593 -5.63 -3.70 58.73
N SER A 594 -4.51 -4.39 58.84
CA SER A 594 -3.18 -3.78 59.01
C SER A 594 -2.18 -4.48 58.09
N GLU A 595 -1.24 -3.72 57.54
CA GLU A 595 -0.06 -4.28 56.91
C GLU A 595 1.02 -4.45 57.99
N ILE A 596 1.60 -5.65 58.09
CA ILE A 596 2.70 -5.94 59.00
C ILE A 596 3.97 -6.00 58.17
N ILE A 597 4.92 -5.12 58.48
CA ILE A 597 6.19 -4.95 57.77
C ILE A 597 7.32 -5.50 58.65
N VAL A 598 8.09 -6.43 58.13
CA VAL A 598 9.27 -7.02 58.79
C VAL A 598 10.51 -6.54 58.08
N THR A 599 11.45 -5.92 58.80
CA THR A 599 12.73 -5.47 58.26
C THR A 599 13.88 -6.13 59.02
N ILE A 600 14.77 -6.78 58.28
CA ILE A 600 16.03 -7.34 58.77
C ILE A 600 17.20 -6.54 58.21
N THR A 601 18.27 -6.33 58.98
CA THR A 601 19.45 -5.53 58.59
C THR A 601 20.73 -6.22 59.05
N ASN A 602 21.71 -6.34 58.15
CA ASN A 602 22.98 -6.99 58.44
C ASN A 602 24.06 -6.05 59.02
N PRO A 603 25.21 -6.56 59.50
CA PRO A 603 26.29 -5.72 60.03
C PRO A 603 26.88 -4.71 59.03
N SER A 604 26.69 -4.93 57.73
CA SER A 604 27.12 -4.00 56.68
C SER A 604 26.12 -2.83 56.48
N GLY A 605 25.01 -2.82 57.22
CA GLY A 605 23.96 -1.80 57.13
C GLY A 605 22.98 -2.00 55.97
N LEU A 606 23.01 -3.16 55.30
CA LEU A 606 22.08 -3.49 54.23
C LEU A 606 20.86 -4.20 54.80
N SER A 607 19.68 -3.79 54.34
CA SER A 607 18.40 -4.28 54.84
C SER A 607 17.60 -5.01 53.77
N ALA A 608 16.78 -5.97 54.20
CA ALA A 608 15.66 -6.47 53.42
C ALA A 608 14.37 -6.33 54.22
N THR A 609 13.28 -6.07 53.50
CA THR A 609 11.96 -5.82 54.05
C THR A 609 10.94 -6.65 53.31
N GLU A 610 10.02 -7.26 54.05
CA GLU A 610 8.90 -8.04 53.53
C GLU A 610 7.64 -7.69 54.32
N SER A 611 6.48 -7.66 53.67
CA SER A 611 5.21 -7.33 54.32
C SER A 611 4.08 -8.28 53.94
N PHE A 612 3.06 -8.33 54.80
CA PHE A 612 1.82 -9.06 54.51
C PHE A 612 0.63 -8.38 55.16
N MET A 613 -0.56 -8.63 54.61
CA MET A 613 -1.81 -8.14 55.15
C MET A 613 -2.31 -9.03 56.28
N LEU A 614 -2.59 -8.42 57.44
CA LEU A 614 -3.39 -8.99 58.51
C LEU A 614 -4.82 -8.43 58.43
N THR A 615 -5.81 -9.33 58.37
CA THR A 615 -7.22 -9.01 58.48
C THR A 615 -7.77 -9.48 59.82
N VAL A 616 -8.33 -8.55 60.60
CA VAL A 616 -9.01 -8.83 61.88
C VAL A 616 -10.50 -8.64 61.68
N VAL A 617 -11.31 -9.67 61.93
CA VAL A 617 -12.77 -9.65 61.70
C VAL A 617 -13.59 -9.57 63.00
N ASP A 618 -14.63 -8.72 62.98
CA ASP A 618 -15.69 -8.60 64.01
C ASP A 618 -16.59 -9.84 63.97
N ALA A 619 -16.91 -10.40 65.14
CA ALA A 619 -17.71 -11.62 65.29
C ALA A 619 -18.98 -11.44 66.13
N ALA A 620 -19.34 -10.22 66.54
CA ALA A 620 -20.17 -10.02 67.75
C ALA A 620 -21.56 -9.36 67.57
N HIS A 621 -21.86 -8.63 66.48
CA HIS A 621 -23.00 -7.68 66.47
C HIS A 621 -24.00 -7.71 65.29
N ARG A 622 -24.21 -8.84 64.58
CA ARG A 622 -25.08 -8.86 63.37
C ARG A 622 -26.15 -9.96 63.23
N SER A 623 -26.28 -10.89 64.18
CA SER A 623 -27.22 -12.02 64.14
C SER A 623 -28.66 -11.72 64.59
N ILE A 624 -29.61 -12.54 64.13
CA ILE A 624 -30.97 -12.66 64.69
C ILE A 624 -31.00 -13.74 65.78
N GLU A 625 -31.82 -13.55 66.81
CA GLU A 625 -31.92 -14.42 67.99
C GLU A 625 -33.35 -14.98 68.13
N PHE A 626 -33.47 -16.26 68.50
CA PHE A 626 -34.74 -16.97 68.64
C PHE A 626 -34.82 -17.65 70.02
N ASP A 627 -35.95 -17.47 70.72
CA ASP A 627 -36.14 -17.89 72.11
C ASP A 627 -36.43 -19.38 72.34
N GLY A 628 -36.70 -20.16 71.28
CA GLY A 628 -37.12 -21.55 71.38
C GLY A 628 -38.57 -21.76 71.80
N ILE A 629 -39.44 -20.75 71.71
CA ILE A 629 -40.84 -20.78 72.17
C ILE A 629 -41.84 -20.38 71.08
N ASN A 630 -41.59 -19.30 70.31
CA ASN A 630 -42.49 -18.88 69.23
C ASN A 630 -41.87 -17.99 68.13
N ASP A 631 -40.62 -17.56 68.29
CA ASP A 631 -39.96 -16.70 67.31
C ASP A 631 -39.69 -17.45 65.99
N HIS A 632 -40.05 -16.83 64.87
CA HIS A 632 -39.73 -17.34 63.53
C HIS A 632 -39.83 -16.26 62.45
N VAL A 633 -39.13 -16.47 61.33
CA VAL A 633 -39.24 -15.65 60.13
C VAL A 633 -39.94 -16.44 59.04
N VAL A 634 -40.90 -15.82 58.32
CA VAL A 634 -41.60 -16.44 57.18
C VAL A 634 -41.41 -15.61 55.93
N SER A 635 -41.04 -16.24 54.79
CA SER A 635 -40.95 -15.54 53.51
C SER A 635 -42.29 -14.99 53.04
N ASN A 636 -42.28 -13.82 52.41
CA ASN A 636 -43.47 -13.19 51.87
C ASN A 636 -44.09 -14.01 50.70
N ALA A 637 -43.26 -14.63 49.87
CA ALA A 637 -43.61 -15.40 48.68
C ALA A 637 -42.89 -16.77 48.59
N THR A 638 -43.30 -17.56 47.60
CA THR A 638 -42.59 -18.76 47.09
C THR A 638 -41.37 -18.31 46.29
N PHE A 639 -40.30 -19.12 46.28
CA PHE A 639 -39.12 -18.81 45.46
C PHE A 639 -39.44 -18.85 43.96
N SER A 640 -38.82 -17.96 43.18
CA SER A 640 -38.99 -17.89 41.72
C SER A 640 -38.49 -19.14 40.98
N GLU A 641 -37.46 -19.80 41.51
CA GLU A 641 -36.93 -21.07 41.01
C GLU A 641 -36.65 -22.01 42.19
N GLU A 642 -37.47 -23.06 42.34
CA GLU A 642 -37.33 -24.02 43.44
C GLU A 642 -36.26 -25.10 43.12
N PRO A 643 -35.37 -25.44 44.06
CA PRO A 643 -34.29 -26.41 43.83
C PRO A 643 -34.80 -27.85 43.64
N THR A 644 -34.80 -28.37 42.42
CA THR A 644 -35.36 -29.72 42.12
C THR A 644 -34.35 -30.87 42.17
N SER A 645 -33.11 -30.62 41.70
CA SER A 645 -32.10 -31.67 41.45
C SER A 645 -30.78 -31.47 42.20
N ALA A 646 -30.60 -30.31 42.84
CA ALA A 646 -29.52 -30.04 43.77
C ALA A 646 -29.94 -28.92 44.71
N ILE A 647 -29.36 -28.90 45.90
CA ILE A 647 -29.55 -27.83 46.88
C ILE A 647 -28.28 -27.68 47.72
N ALA A 648 -27.96 -26.45 48.09
CA ALA A 648 -27.07 -26.14 49.20
C ALA A 648 -27.71 -25.10 50.11
N ILE A 649 -27.54 -25.29 51.42
CA ILE A 649 -28.01 -24.38 52.46
C ILE A 649 -26.82 -24.09 53.37
N GLU A 650 -26.50 -22.81 53.51
CA GLU A 650 -25.45 -22.34 54.42
C GLU A 650 -26.05 -21.43 55.48
N ALA A 651 -25.49 -21.48 56.69
CA ALA A 651 -25.82 -20.56 57.76
C ALA A 651 -24.68 -20.50 58.78
N TRP A 652 -24.52 -19.34 59.42
CA TRP A 652 -23.88 -19.25 60.72
C TRP A 652 -24.92 -19.56 61.80
N ILE A 653 -24.59 -20.48 62.70
CA ILE A 653 -25.48 -20.98 63.74
C ILE A 653 -24.79 -20.90 65.09
N TYR A 654 -25.51 -20.37 66.09
CA TYR A 654 -25.14 -20.37 67.49
C TYR A 654 -26.23 -21.10 68.27
N LEU A 655 -25.95 -22.32 68.76
CA LEU A 655 -26.93 -23.09 69.53
C LEU A 655 -26.87 -22.71 71.02
N TYR A 656 -28.00 -22.37 71.64
CA TYR A 656 -28.08 -22.23 73.10
C TYR A 656 -28.24 -23.59 73.81
N THR A 657 -28.81 -24.58 73.13
CA THR A 657 -28.96 -25.95 73.61
C THR A 657 -28.77 -26.93 72.46
N ASN A 658 -28.27 -28.12 72.76
CA ASN A 658 -28.20 -29.26 71.82
C ASN A 658 -28.96 -30.48 72.36
N THR A 659 -29.83 -30.28 73.36
CA THR A 659 -30.59 -31.36 74.03
C THR A 659 -32.04 -31.46 73.58
N THR A 660 -32.54 -30.45 72.86
CA THR A 660 -33.93 -30.36 72.37
C THR A 660 -33.98 -30.50 70.85
N ASP A 661 -35.01 -31.17 70.36
CA ASP A 661 -35.29 -31.23 68.93
C ASP A 661 -35.91 -29.89 68.48
N MET A 662 -35.37 -29.28 67.43
CA MET A 662 -35.75 -27.95 66.94
C MET A 662 -35.46 -27.80 65.43
N THR A 663 -36.18 -26.89 64.77
CA THR A 663 -36.05 -26.65 63.32
C THR A 663 -35.27 -25.36 63.07
N ILE A 664 -34.12 -25.45 62.40
CA ILE A 664 -33.34 -24.27 62.00
C ILE A 664 -34.08 -23.57 60.85
N LEU A 665 -34.53 -24.35 59.87
CA LEU A 665 -35.33 -23.87 58.75
C LEU A 665 -36.10 -25.01 58.07
N SER A 666 -37.18 -24.66 57.37
CA SER A 666 -37.95 -25.58 56.53
C SER A 666 -38.53 -24.84 55.33
N TYR A 667 -38.69 -25.55 54.21
CA TYR A 667 -39.32 -25.00 53.00
C TYR A 667 -40.38 -25.97 52.46
N GLY A 668 -41.59 -25.45 52.29
CA GLY A 668 -42.74 -26.23 51.85
C GLY A 668 -44.07 -25.53 52.16
N ASN A 669 -45.15 -26.31 52.17
CA ASN A 669 -46.49 -25.88 52.55
C ASN A 669 -47.07 -26.76 53.67
N GLY A 670 -48.21 -26.36 54.24
CA GLY A 670 -48.84 -27.04 55.38
C GLY A 670 -49.39 -28.45 55.16
N SER A 671 -49.19 -29.04 53.99
CA SER A 671 -49.50 -30.44 53.67
C SER A 671 -48.30 -31.21 53.09
N HIS A 672 -47.19 -30.53 52.78
CA HIS A 672 -46.01 -31.09 52.15
C HIS A 672 -44.78 -30.24 52.49
N GLU A 673 -43.85 -30.80 53.26
CA GLU A 673 -42.57 -30.18 53.59
C GLU A 673 -41.49 -30.79 52.71
N SER A 674 -41.04 -30.01 51.71
CA SER A 674 -40.11 -30.45 50.66
C SER A 674 -38.67 -30.54 51.14
N ILE A 675 -38.25 -29.59 51.98
CA ILE A 675 -36.90 -29.45 52.53
C ILE A 675 -37.01 -29.13 54.03
N SER A 676 -36.23 -29.82 54.86
CA SER A 676 -36.02 -29.45 56.26
C SER A 676 -34.53 -29.45 56.63
N PHE A 677 -34.15 -28.54 57.52
CA PHE A 677 -32.87 -28.58 58.22
C PHE A 677 -33.14 -28.40 59.72
N GLU A 678 -32.86 -29.45 60.49
CA GLU A 678 -33.34 -29.62 61.85
C GLU A 678 -32.19 -30.06 62.76
N HIS A 679 -32.22 -29.64 64.01
CA HIS A 679 -31.43 -30.25 65.08
C HIS A 679 -32.29 -31.33 65.74
N LYS A 680 -31.90 -32.60 65.65
CA LYS A 680 -32.60 -33.75 66.25
C LYS A 680 -31.63 -34.69 66.95
N SER A 681 -31.93 -35.07 68.19
CA SER A 681 -31.15 -36.04 68.97
C SER A 681 -29.64 -35.77 68.93
N TYR A 682 -29.22 -34.57 69.34
CA TYR A 682 -27.83 -34.04 69.37
C TYR A 682 -27.15 -33.78 68.02
N ASN A 683 -27.83 -34.01 66.89
CA ASN A 683 -27.23 -33.93 65.55
C ASN A 683 -28.01 -32.95 64.66
N LEU A 684 -27.31 -32.27 63.76
CA LEU A 684 -27.96 -31.54 62.66
C LEU A 684 -28.27 -32.49 61.51
N GLU A 685 -29.51 -32.45 61.03
CA GLU A 685 -30.09 -33.34 60.02
C GLU A 685 -30.73 -32.55 58.87
N MET A 686 -30.42 -32.90 57.63
CA MET A 686 -31.13 -32.40 56.44
C MET A 686 -32.05 -33.49 55.89
N ARG A 687 -33.29 -33.12 55.55
CA ARG A 687 -34.31 -34.02 54.97
C ARG A 687 -34.88 -33.44 53.68
N LEU A 688 -35.06 -34.29 52.67
CA LEU A 688 -35.69 -33.95 51.40
C LEU A 688 -36.81 -34.94 51.07
N LYS A 689 -37.95 -34.42 50.60
CA LYS A 689 -39.12 -35.24 50.20
C LYS A 689 -39.45 -35.06 48.73
N ASN A 690 -39.89 -36.14 48.09
CA ASN A 690 -40.27 -36.19 46.69
C ASN A 690 -41.73 -35.76 46.47
N ALA A 691 -42.19 -35.66 45.22
CA ALA A 691 -43.54 -35.18 44.92
C ALA A 691 -44.68 -36.03 45.51
N SER A 692 -44.39 -37.27 45.95
CA SER A 692 -45.34 -38.14 46.67
C SER A 692 -45.32 -37.94 48.19
N ASN A 693 -44.60 -36.92 48.69
CA ASN A 693 -44.34 -36.64 50.11
C ASN A 693 -43.56 -37.78 50.82
N SER A 694 -42.77 -38.56 50.06
CA SER A 694 -41.87 -39.57 50.61
C SER A 694 -40.49 -38.96 50.83
N GLU A 695 -39.94 -39.13 52.03
CA GLU A 695 -38.55 -38.78 52.35
C GLU A 695 -37.60 -39.72 51.56
N PHE A 696 -36.62 -39.13 50.86
CA PHE A 696 -35.64 -39.87 50.05
C PHE A 696 -34.19 -39.47 50.36
N VAL A 697 -33.99 -38.32 51.02
CA VAL A 697 -32.74 -37.96 51.71
C VAL A 697 -33.08 -37.68 53.16
N SER A 698 -32.38 -38.33 54.07
CA SER A 698 -32.31 -38.00 55.50
C SER A 698 -30.88 -38.33 55.91
N PHE A 699 -30.10 -37.31 56.26
CA PHE A 699 -28.78 -37.51 56.83
C PHE A 699 -28.50 -36.55 57.97
N LYS A 700 -27.73 -37.03 58.92
CA LYS A 700 -27.31 -36.30 60.11
C LYS A 700 -25.79 -36.31 60.23
N ASN A 701 -25.22 -35.23 60.76
CA ASN A 701 -23.83 -35.21 61.21
C ASN A 701 -23.63 -36.37 62.22
N LEU A 702 -22.81 -37.38 61.91
CA LEU A 702 -22.54 -38.52 62.81
C LEU A 702 -21.34 -38.25 63.73
N SER A 703 -21.35 -37.13 64.46
CA SER A 703 -20.35 -36.87 65.51
C SER A 703 -20.81 -37.52 66.82
N ALA A 704 -19.95 -38.36 67.43
CA ALA A 704 -20.24 -38.99 68.72
C ALA A 704 -20.39 -37.96 69.86
N ASP A 705 -19.70 -36.83 69.72
CA ASP A 705 -19.91 -35.61 70.49
C ASP A 705 -20.83 -34.69 69.67
N GLY A 706 -21.97 -34.30 70.25
CA GLY A 706 -22.93 -33.40 69.58
C GLY A 706 -22.34 -32.01 69.32
N MET A 707 -23.02 -31.21 68.49
CA MET A 707 -22.56 -29.87 68.15
C MET A 707 -22.44 -29.00 69.42
N PRO A 708 -21.30 -28.32 69.67
CA PRO A 708 -21.12 -27.46 70.83
C PRO A 708 -22.14 -26.34 70.88
N VAL A 709 -22.60 -26.05 72.09
CA VAL A 709 -23.44 -24.90 72.41
C VAL A 709 -22.58 -23.68 72.74
N GLU A 710 -23.22 -22.51 72.76
CA GLU A 710 -22.63 -21.22 73.15
C GLU A 710 -21.45 -20.75 72.28
N LYS A 711 -21.38 -21.21 71.01
CA LYS A 711 -20.37 -20.82 70.03
C LYS A 711 -20.93 -20.69 68.62
N TRP A 712 -20.36 -19.77 67.85
CA TRP A 712 -20.65 -19.61 66.43
C TRP A 712 -20.01 -20.72 65.60
N HIS A 713 -20.80 -21.28 64.69
CA HIS A 713 -20.40 -22.33 63.78
C HIS A 713 -20.98 -22.09 62.39
N HIS A 714 -20.15 -22.13 61.36
CA HIS A 714 -20.64 -22.19 59.98
C HIS A 714 -21.04 -23.62 59.66
N VAL A 715 -22.23 -23.81 59.10
CA VAL A 715 -22.65 -25.11 58.56
C VAL A 715 -23.08 -24.94 57.11
N CYS A 716 -22.75 -25.94 56.30
CA CYS A 716 -23.24 -26.07 54.93
C CYS A 716 -23.77 -27.49 54.75
N VAL A 717 -25.04 -27.61 54.38
CA VAL A 717 -25.67 -28.90 54.02
C VAL A 717 -26.06 -28.89 52.56
N MET A 718 -25.71 -29.96 51.85
CA MET A 718 -25.88 -30.04 50.41
C MET A 718 -26.39 -31.40 49.98
N TRP A 719 -27.12 -31.44 48.86
CA TRP A 719 -27.41 -32.68 48.13
C TRP A 719 -27.41 -32.42 46.62
N ASN A 720 -26.96 -33.41 45.84
CA ASN A 720 -26.92 -33.34 44.39
C ASN A 720 -27.34 -34.68 43.75
N ASN A 721 -28.42 -34.66 42.96
CA ASN A 721 -28.98 -35.83 42.26
C ASN A 721 -28.02 -36.45 41.24
N THR A 722 -27.15 -35.65 40.62
CA THR A 722 -26.16 -36.12 39.64
C THR A 722 -25.18 -37.12 40.26
N GLN A 723 -24.87 -36.94 41.53
CA GLN A 723 -24.01 -37.81 42.32
C GLN A 723 -24.80 -38.73 43.25
N ASN A 724 -26.10 -38.47 43.43
CA ASN A 724 -26.96 -39.00 44.49
C ASN A 724 -26.40 -38.81 45.90
N LYS A 725 -25.59 -37.77 46.13
CA LYS A 725 -24.84 -37.61 47.38
C LYS A 725 -25.33 -36.43 48.20
N GLY A 726 -25.41 -36.66 49.52
CA GLY A 726 -25.59 -35.64 50.54
C GLY A 726 -24.27 -35.36 51.26
N TYR A 727 -24.02 -34.10 51.61
CA TYR A 727 -22.80 -33.63 52.26
C TYR A 727 -23.13 -32.70 53.44
N PHE A 728 -22.35 -32.80 54.53
CA PHE A 728 -22.39 -31.88 55.67
C PHE A 728 -20.99 -31.32 55.93
N PHE A 729 -20.85 -30.00 55.90
CA PHE A 729 -19.64 -29.28 56.27
C PHE A 729 -19.87 -28.45 57.52
N TRP A 730 -18.86 -28.39 58.37
CA TRP A 730 -18.86 -27.64 59.62
C TRP A 730 -17.55 -26.88 59.75
N ASN A 731 -17.62 -25.55 59.86
CA ASN A 731 -16.49 -24.63 59.82
C ASN A 731 -15.56 -24.91 58.61
N GLY A 732 -16.17 -25.13 57.44
CA GLY A 732 -15.47 -25.43 56.18
C GLY A 732 -14.88 -26.85 56.07
N GLN A 733 -15.00 -27.69 57.10
CA GLN A 733 -14.51 -29.08 57.08
C GLN A 733 -15.64 -30.06 56.77
N LEU A 734 -15.45 -30.97 55.82
CA LEU A 734 -16.38 -32.07 55.56
C LEU A 734 -16.46 -32.96 56.81
N ARG A 735 -17.67 -33.21 57.31
CA ARG A 735 -17.93 -34.11 58.44
C ARG A 735 -18.77 -35.33 58.05
N TYR A 736 -19.62 -35.20 57.05
CA TYR A 736 -20.50 -36.27 56.59
C TYR A 736 -20.64 -36.28 55.07
N GLU A 737 -20.64 -37.48 54.50
CA GLU A 737 -20.94 -37.75 53.10
C GLU A 737 -21.67 -39.10 53.02
N GLU A 738 -22.81 -39.15 52.34
CA GLU A 738 -23.57 -40.40 52.12
C GLU A 738 -24.25 -40.39 50.75
N THR A 739 -24.54 -41.57 50.20
CA THR A 739 -25.20 -41.76 48.90
C THR A 739 -26.63 -42.28 49.10
N PHE A 740 -27.59 -41.62 48.47
CA PHE A 740 -29.03 -41.85 48.56
C PHE A 740 -29.59 -42.49 47.27
N SER A 741 -30.89 -42.78 47.26
CA SER A 741 -31.60 -43.12 46.02
C SER A 741 -31.81 -41.87 45.14
N SER A 742 -31.71 -42.03 43.83
CA SER A 742 -32.04 -40.95 42.88
C SER A 742 -33.54 -40.69 42.84
N ASP A 743 -33.90 -39.44 43.11
CA ASP A 743 -35.25 -38.88 43.07
C ASP A 743 -35.12 -37.35 42.89
N THR A 744 -36.22 -36.61 42.86
CA THR A 744 -36.22 -35.14 42.77
C THR A 744 -36.98 -34.52 43.94
N ILE A 745 -36.53 -33.36 44.42
CA ILE A 745 -37.22 -32.61 45.47
C ILE A 745 -38.59 -32.21 44.94
N GLY A 746 -39.64 -32.61 45.68
CA GLY A 746 -41.02 -32.43 45.28
C GLY A 746 -41.66 -31.22 45.92
N TYR A 747 -42.41 -30.46 45.12
CA TYR A 747 -43.11 -29.27 45.55
C TYR A 747 -44.60 -29.39 45.29
N SER A 748 -45.42 -28.76 46.13
CA SER A 748 -46.86 -28.66 45.91
C SER A 748 -47.39 -27.31 46.41
N GLY A 749 -48.58 -26.90 45.97
CA GLY A 749 -49.23 -25.69 46.48
C GLY A 749 -48.38 -24.42 46.37
N THR A 750 -48.50 -23.54 47.36
CA THR A 750 -47.67 -22.34 47.52
C THR A 750 -46.70 -22.54 48.68
N ASN A 751 -45.44 -22.83 48.39
CA ASN A 751 -44.42 -23.04 49.41
C ASN A 751 -43.91 -21.71 49.99
N LYS A 752 -43.42 -21.76 51.23
CA LYS A 752 -42.77 -20.64 51.93
C LYS A 752 -41.53 -21.14 52.67
N LEU A 753 -40.54 -20.27 52.82
CA LEU A 753 -39.43 -20.48 53.74
C LEU A 753 -39.86 -20.10 55.16
N TYR A 754 -39.59 -21.00 56.10
CA TYR A 754 -39.65 -20.77 57.53
C TYR A 754 -38.23 -20.86 58.08
N ILE A 755 -37.79 -19.83 58.80
CA ILE A 755 -36.51 -19.81 59.53
C ILE A 755 -36.85 -19.73 61.02
N GLY A 756 -36.21 -20.58 61.83
CA GLY A 756 -36.49 -20.72 63.25
C GLY A 756 -37.70 -21.62 63.58
N SER A 757 -38.42 -22.14 62.59
CA SER A 757 -39.55 -23.04 62.82
C SER A 757 -39.86 -23.99 61.66
N LEU A 758 -40.70 -24.98 61.98
CA LEU A 758 -41.37 -25.86 61.03
C LEU A 758 -42.83 -25.41 60.87
N PHE A 759 -43.36 -25.42 59.64
CA PHE A 759 -44.78 -25.16 59.40
C PHE A 759 -45.67 -25.99 60.36
N GLY A 760 -46.47 -25.29 61.16
CA GLY A 760 -47.54 -25.90 61.96
C GLY A 760 -47.07 -26.81 63.10
N GLN A 761 -45.79 -26.81 63.46
CA GLN A 761 -45.25 -27.56 64.61
C GLN A 761 -44.57 -26.63 65.62
N ASN A 762 -44.44 -27.10 66.87
CA ASN A 762 -43.86 -26.34 67.98
C ASN A 762 -42.34 -26.55 68.13
N ASN A 763 -41.63 -26.85 67.04
CA ASN A 763 -40.19 -27.20 67.05
C ASN A 763 -39.33 -25.95 66.83
N TRP A 764 -39.47 -24.97 67.73
CA TRP A 764 -38.86 -23.65 67.62
C TRP A 764 -37.35 -23.67 67.85
N PHE A 765 -36.60 -22.92 67.06
CA PHE A 765 -35.16 -22.79 67.19
C PHE A 765 -34.77 -22.01 68.45
N ASN A 766 -33.75 -22.48 69.17
CA ASN A 766 -33.25 -21.88 70.41
C ASN A 766 -31.76 -21.56 70.24
N GLY A 767 -31.48 -20.32 69.83
CA GLY A 767 -30.14 -19.91 69.42
C GLY A 767 -30.13 -18.62 68.59
N LYS A 768 -29.01 -18.36 67.92
CA LYS A 768 -28.86 -17.26 66.96
C LYS A 768 -28.52 -17.78 65.57
N LEU A 769 -28.94 -17.05 64.54
CA LEU A 769 -28.59 -17.30 63.15
C LEU A 769 -28.01 -16.03 62.52
N ASP A 770 -27.11 -16.21 61.56
CA ASP A 770 -26.60 -15.13 60.70
C ASP A 770 -26.30 -15.69 59.29
N GLU A 771 -26.20 -14.82 58.29
CA GLU A 771 -25.68 -15.14 56.96
C GLU A 771 -26.29 -16.40 56.29
N ILE A 772 -27.64 -16.50 56.26
CA ILE A 772 -28.35 -17.67 55.71
C ILE A 772 -28.44 -17.58 54.19
N ARG A 773 -27.97 -18.62 53.49
CA ARG A 773 -27.87 -18.67 52.02
C ARG A 773 -28.54 -19.94 51.49
N PHE A 774 -29.38 -19.78 50.47
CA PHE A 774 -30.03 -20.87 49.75
C PHE A 774 -29.58 -20.91 48.30
N TRP A 775 -29.11 -22.07 47.85
CA TRP A 775 -28.60 -22.28 46.49
C TRP A 775 -29.37 -23.40 45.78
N LYS A 776 -29.63 -23.25 44.48
CA LYS A 776 -30.22 -24.30 43.62
C LYS A 776 -29.21 -25.29 43.03
N THR A 777 -27.99 -25.25 43.55
CA THR A 777 -26.85 -26.09 43.17
C THR A 777 -26.09 -26.57 44.39
N GLY A 778 -25.22 -27.56 44.23
CA GLY A 778 -24.21 -27.91 45.23
C GLY A 778 -22.92 -27.11 44.98
N LEU A 779 -22.33 -26.56 46.04
CA LEU A 779 -21.10 -25.77 45.98
C LEU A 779 -19.83 -26.64 46.12
N PRO A 780 -18.69 -26.26 45.51
CA PRO A 780 -17.39 -26.84 45.84
C PRO A 780 -16.94 -26.50 47.27
N ILE A 781 -16.23 -27.41 47.94
CA ILE A 781 -15.69 -27.18 49.29
C ILE A 781 -14.71 -25.98 49.34
N SER A 782 -13.95 -25.73 48.26
CA SER A 782 -13.08 -24.56 48.15
C SER A 782 -13.88 -23.27 48.22
N THR A 783 -14.97 -23.17 47.45
CA THR A 783 -15.91 -22.04 47.45
C THR A 783 -16.51 -21.83 48.84
N VAL A 784 -17.03 -22.89 49.48
CA VAL A 784 -17.58 -22.80 50.85
C VAL A 784 -16.54 -22.26 51.84
N ARG A 785 -15.28 -22.74 51.79
CA ARG A 785 -14.21 -22.27 52.68
C ARG A 785 -13.81 -20.82 52.44
N GLU A 786 -13.76 -20.41 51.19
CA GLU A 786 -13.32 -19.08 50.79
C GLU A 786 -14.40 -18.02 51.08
N TRP A 787 -15.68 -18.37 50.95
CA TRP A 787 -16.80 -17.44 51.02
C TRP A 787 -17.63 -17.52 52.31
N MET A 788 -17.40 -18.48 53.22
CA MET A 788 -18.14 -18.55 54.49
C MET A 788 -17.93 -17.35 55.43
N PHE A 789 -16.85 -16.58 55.26
CA PHE A 789 -16.57 -15.35 56.02
C PHE A 789 -16.80 -14.05 55.22
N LYS A 790 -17.20 -14.14 53.95
CA LYS A 790 -17.43 -13.00 53.06
C LYS A 790 -18.95 -12.76 52.91
N PRO A 791 -19.45 -11.52 52.93
CA PRO A 791 -20.81 -11.25 52.47
C PRO A 791 -20.92 -11.59 50.98
N LEU A 792 -22.08 -12.06 50.51
CA LEU A 792 -22.25 -12.37 49.09
C LEU A 792 -22.45 -11.11 48.25
N THR A 793 -21.64 -11.00 47.21
CA THR A 793 -21.76 -10.06 46.09
C THR A 793 -21.91 -10.84 44.79
N ASP A 794 -22.18 -10.14 43.70
CA ASP A 794 -22.19 -10.66 42.33
C ASP A 794 -20.83 -11.24 41.86
N GLU A 795 -19.75 -10.98 42.60
CA GLU A 795 -18.43 -11.62 42.43
C GLU A 795 -18.39 -13.09 42.88
N HIS A 796 -19.39 -13.59 43.63
CA HIS A 796 -19.41 -15.00 44.05
C HIS A 796 -19.60 -15.91 42.82
N PRO A 797 -18.74 -16.92 42.57
CA PRO A 797 -18.74 -17.70 41.31
C PRO A 797 -20.03 -18.47 40.95
N TYR A 798 -20.95 -18.60 41.91
CA TYR A 798 -22.26 -19.25 41.76
C TYR A 798 -23.43 -18.31 42.13
N TYR A 799 -23.23 -16.98 42.14
CA TYR A 799 -24.26 -16.02 42.55
C TYR A 799 -25.56 -16.11 41.73
N ASP A 800 -25.47 -16.51 40.46
CA ASP A 800 -26.59 -16.84 39.57
C ASP A 800 -27.41 -18.08 40.00
N GLN A 801 -26.83 -18.92 40.86
CA GLN A 801 -27.45 -20.10 41.46
C GLN A 801 -28.02 -19.83 42.86
N LEU A 802 -27.90 -18.60 43.36
CA LEU A 802 -28.52 -18.16 44.61
C LEU A 802 -30.04 -18.03 44.45
N VAL A 803 -30.78 -18.50 45.44
CA VAL A 803 -32.26 -18.50 45.46
C VAL A 803 -32.76 -17.42 46.43
N ALA A 804 -32.14 -17.34 47.61
CA ALA A 804 -32.36 -16.31 48.62
C ALA A 804 -31.10 -16.14 49.48
N TYR A 805 -30.83 -14.92 49.92
CA TYR A 805 -29.73 -14.60 50.83
C TYR A 805 -30.19 -13.62 51.89
N TYR A 806 -30.20 -14.09 53.13
CA TYR A 806 -30.51 -13.29 54.30
C TYR A 806 -29.20 -13.02 55.05
N PRO A 807 -28.50 -11.90 54.76
CA PRO A 807 -27.28 -11.52 55.48
C PRO A 807 -27.56 -11.09 56.93
N ILE A 808 -28.84 -11.01 57.33
CA ILE A 808 -29.43 -10.77 58.67
C ILE A 808 -29.00 -9.45 59.38
N SER A 809 -27.83 -8.93 59.07
CA SER A 809 -27.39 -7.54 59.26
C SER A 809 -28.24 -6.50 58.51
N ALA A 810 -29.12 -6.92 57.60
CA ALA A 810 -30.11 -6.11 56.90
C ALA A 810 -31.52 -6.39 57.47
N VAL A 811 -31.85 -5.72 58.57
CA VAL A 811 -33.16 -5.76 59.23
C VAL A 811 -33.65 -4.35 59.50
N GLU A 812 -34.91 -4.06 59.15
CA GLU A 812 -35.61 -2.83 59.53
C GLU A 812 -36.94 -3.19 60.21
N GLY A 813 -37.03 -2.90 61.52
CA GLY A 813 -38.17 -3.33 62.34
C GLY A 813 -38.31 -4.85 62.39
N LEU A 814 -39.41 -5.37 61.83
CA LEU A 814 -39.73 -6.81 61.76
C LEU A 814 -39.44 -7.42 60.38
N ILE A 815 -38.74 -6.70 59.48
CA ILE A 815 -38.43 -7.19 58.13
C ILE A 815 -36.99 -7.68 58.08
N VAL A 816 -36.79 -8.93 57.68
CA VAL A 816 -35.49 -9.52 57.37
C VAL A 816 -35.31 -9.50 55.86
N TYR A 817 -34.41 -8.63 55.37
CA TYR A 817 -34.25 -8.45 53.94
C TYR A 817 -33.47 -9.62 53.31
N ASP A 818 -34.13 -10.31 52.38
CA ASP A 818 -33.42 -10.99 51.28
C ASP A 818 -32.72 -9.93 50.44
N THR A 819 -31.40 -9.99 50.33
CA THR A 819 -30.60 -9.06 49.49
C THR A 819 -30.28 -9.63 48.11
N HIS A 820 -30.81 -10.80 47.77
CA HIS A 820 -30.80 -11.30 46.39
C HIS A 820 -31.75 -10.47 45.50
N SER A 821 -31.47 -10.46 44.20
CA SER A 821 -32.09 -9.58 43.17
C SER A 821 -33.63 -9.68 43.00
N ILE A 822 -34.28 -10.64 43.67
CA ILE A 822 -35.70 -10.98 43.53
C ILE A 822 -36.50 -10.63 44.81
N SER A 823 -35.83 -10.21 45.89
CA SER A 823 -36.45 -9.58 47.08
C SER A 823 -37.51 -10.43 47.81
N HIS A 824 -37.21 -11.71 48.10
CA HIS A 824 -38.08 -12.60 48.89
C HIS A 824 -37.97 -12.32 50.40
N HIS A 825 -38.19 -11.07 50.82
CA HIS A 825 -38.00 -10.64 52.20
C HIS A 825 -38.85 -11.46 53.20
N GLY A 826 -38.24 -11.76 54.33
CA GLY A 826 -38.88 -12.46 55.45
C GLY A 826 -39.52 -11.48 56.43
N TYR A 827 -40.60 -11.90 57.07
CA TYR A 827 -41.20 -11.19 58.20
C TYR A 827 -40.97 -11.97 59.48
N LEU A 828 -40.40 -11.31 60.48
CA LEU A 828 -40.18 -11.83 61.83
C LEU A 828 -41.48 -11.72 62.64
N TYR A 829 -41.88 -12.82 63.26
CA TYR A 829 -43.04 -12.91 64.14
C TYR A 829 -42.58 -13.21 65.58
N GLU A 830 -42.54 -12.17 66.43
CA GLU A 830 -42.26 -12.26 67.87
C GLU A 830 -43.56 -12.07 68.69
N ASN A 831 -43.91 -13.02 69.55
CA ASN A 831 -45.07 -12.93 70.47
C ASN A 831 -44.92 -11.87 71.60
N THR A 832 -43.73 -11.70 72.22
CA THR A 832 -43.59 -10.83 73.40
C THR A 832 -42.16 -10.38 73.77
N ILE A 833 -41.99 -9.06 73.91
CA ILE A 833 -40.93 -8.36 74.67
C ILE A 833 -39.47 -8.59 74.24
N LYS A 834 -39.11 -7.88 73.16
CA LYS A 834 -37.87 -7.08 73.04
C LYS A 834 -36.58 -7.84 72.75
N GLY A 835 -36.53 -8.49 71.59
CA GLY A 835 -35.31 -8.47 70.78
C GLY A 835 -34.93 -7.01 70.45
N ILE A 836 -33.67 -6.63 70.68
CA ILE A 836 -33.17 -5.31 70.25
C ILE A 836 -32.51 -5.51 68.88
N GLY A 837 -33.23 -5.20 67.81
CA GLY A 837 -32.65 -5.23 66.45
C GLY A 837 -31.38 -4.37 66.34
N PRO A 838 -30.41 -4.76 65.50
CA PRO A 838 -29.07 -4.17 65.51
C PRO A 838 -29.08 -2.68 65.18
N VAL A 839 -28.56 -1.86 66.10
CA VAL A 839 -28.43 -0.41 65.94
C VAL A 839 -27.20 -0.10 65.08
N ARG A 840 -27.39 0.11 63.78
CA ARG A 840 -26.28 0.47 62.87
C ARG A 840 -25.71 1.86 63.18
N SER A 841 -24.37 1.94 63.30
CA SER A 841 -23.63 3.11 62.85
C SER A 841 -23.66 3.15 61.31
N GLN A 842 -24.10 4.27 60.75
CA GLN A 842 -24.31 4.39 59.30
C GLN A 842 -23.03 4.81 58.56
N LEU A 843 -22.59 3.95 57.64
CA LEU A 843 -21.85 4.37 56.43
C LEU A 843 -22.87 4.42 55.29
N ILE A 844 -23.29 5.62 54.87
CA ILE A 844 -24.18 5.79 53.71
C ILE A 844 -23.33 6.08 52.49
N ALA A 845 -23.20 5.10 51.60
CA ALA A 845 -22.80 5.33 50.22
C ALA A 845 -24.05 5.59 49.38
N PHE A 846 -24.23 6.83 48.91
CA PHE A 846 -25.24 7.14 47.90
C PHE A 846 -24.72 6.72 46.52
N ASN A 847 -24.87 5.44 46.17
CA ASN A 847 -24.82 5.00 44.77
C ASN A 847 -26.17 5.36 44.13
N ASN A 848 -26.27 6.55 43.55
CA ASN A 848 -27.44 6.90 42.75
C ASN A 848 -27.27 6.31 41.35
N TRP A 849 -28.18 5.40 40.98
CA TRP A 849 -28.22 4.74 39.67
C TRP A 849 -28.17 5.75 38.50
N LEU A 850 -27.41 5.39 37.45
CA LEU A 850 -27.56 5.96 36.11
C LEU A 850 -28.17 4.93 35.17
N ASN A 851 -29.50 4.82 35.22
CA ASN A 851 -30.35 4.41 34.11
C ASN A 851 -31.73 5.02 34.45
N THR A 852 -32.38 5.84 33.62
CA THR A 852 -32.54 5.73 32.17
C THR A 852 -32.52 7.07 31.42
N ASN A 853 -32.38 7.01 30.09
CA ASN A 853 -32.68 8.10 29.16
C ASN A 853 -34.06 8.74 29.44
N THR A 854 -34.11 10.05 29.68
CA THR A 854 -35.08 11.00 29.10
C THR A 854 -34.63 12.44 29.35
N ASN A 855 -34.55 13.26 28.30
CA ASN A 855 -34.56 14.71 28.43
C ASN A 855 -35.96 15.17 28.83
N ASP A 856 -36.10 15.81 30.00
CA ASP A 856 -36.99 16.98 30.10
C ASP A 856 -36.58 17.92 31.25
N TRP A 857 -36.86 19.22 31.10
CA TRP A 857 -36.17 20.30 31.84
C TRP A 857 -37.00 20.95 32.97
N ASN A 858 -38.24 20.52 33.22
CA ASN A 858 -39.18 21.27 34.08
C ASN A 858 -39.93 20.44 35.14
N ASP A 859 -39.27 20.16 36.27
CA ASP A 859 -39.95 19.94 37.56
C ASP A 859 -39.27 20.81 38.63
N SER A 860 -40.05 21.65 39.31
CA SER A 860 -39.60 22.59 40.34
C SER A 860 -39.79 22.05 41.77
N THR A 861 -40.11 20.77 41.92
CA THR A 861 -40.51 20.16 43.20
C THR A 861 -39.93 18.76 43.39
N ASN A 862 -38.67 18.64 43.83
CA ASN A 862 -38.21 17.43 44.53
C ASN A 862 -37.10 17.69 45.58
N TRP A 863 -37.50 17.42 46.83
CA TRP A 863 -36.77 17.17 48.09
C TRP A 863 -35.34 17.73 48.33
N GLU A 864 -35.30 18.77 49.17
CA GLU A 864 -34.15 19.09 50.01
C GLU A 864 -33.95 18.01 51.09
N ALA A 865 -32.89 17.20 50.99
CA ALA A 865 -32.45 16.32 52.06
C ALA A 865 -31.67 17.12 53.13
N GLY A 866 -32.39 17.67 54.12
CA GLY A 866 -31.78 18.45 55.20
C GLY A 866 -30.95 17.59 56.15
N PHE A 867 -29.62 17.73 56.10
CA PHE A 867 -28.69 17.11 57.05
C PHE A 867 -27.83 18.19 57.73
N VAL A 868 -27.84 18.23 59.06
CA VAL A 868 -27.12 19.23 59.88
C VAL A 868 -26.09 18.53 60.75
N PRO A 869 -24.79 18.60 60.42
CA PRO A 869 -23.73 18.12 61.29
C PRO A 869 -23.68 18.95 62.59
N THR A 870 -23.55 18.27 63.73
CA THR A 870 -23.30 18.94 65.02
C THR A 870 -21.85 18.77 65.45
N VAL A 871 -21.38 19.65 66.33
CA VAL A 871 -19.94 19.83 66.70
C VAL A 871 -19.25 18.55 67.21
N ASN A 872 -20.01 17.53 67.61
CA ASN A 872 -19.51 16.28 68.18
C ASN A 872 -19.37 15.12 67.17
N ASN A 873 -19.77 15.29 65.91
CA ASN A 873 -19.54 14.29 64.86
C ASN A 873 -19.13 14.96 63.53
N PRO A 874 -17.83 15.24 63.32
CA PRO A 874 -17.33 15.88 62.12
C PRO A 874 -17.26 14.88 60.97
N GLY A 875 -18.42 14.56 60.38
CA GLY A 875 -18.53 13.63 59.27
C GLY A 875 -17.67 14.04 58.05
N TYR A 876 -17.14 13.04 57.35
CA TYR A 876 -16.50 13.24 56.06
C TYR A 876 -17.56 13.62 55.01
N ALA A 877 -17.25 14.62 54.18
CA ALA A 877 -18.05 14.96 53.02
C ALA A 877 -17.26 14.62 51.75
N ILE A 878 -17.82 13.72 50.93
CA ILE A 878 -17.35 13.42 49.57
C ILE A 878 -18.43 13.94 48.63
N ILE A 879 -18.04 14.79 47.67
CA ILE A 879 -18.95 15.32 46.65
C ILE A 879 -18.53 14.71 45.31
N ASN A 880 -19.31 13.76 44.80
CA ASN A 880 -19.15 13.23 43.45
C ASN A 880 -19.94 14.10 42.45
N ALA A 881 -19.26 14.55 41.39
CA ALA A 881 -19.88 15.33 40.33
C ALA A 881 -20.57 14.42 39.30
N GLY A 882 -21.89 14.22 39.45
CA GLY A 882 -22.76 13.99 38.30
C GLY A 882 -23.05 15.31 37.57
N ILE A 883 -23.71 15.25 36.40
CA ILE A 883 -23.90 16.37 35.44
C ILE A 883 -24.77 17.56 35.96
N ARG A 884 -25.05 17.67 37.28
CA ARG A 884 -25.72 18.84 37.88
C ARG A 884 -25.04 19.30 39.18
N THR A 885 -24.91 20.62 39.33
CA THR A 885 -24.25 21.30 40.45
C THR A 885 -25.05 21.24 41.76
N PRO A 886 -24.51 20.67 42.85
CA PRO A 886 -25.13 20.76 44.18
C PRO A 886 -24.85 22.12 44.84
N VAL A 887 -25.84 22.67 45.56
CA VAL A 887 -25.70 23.91 46.35
C VAL A 887 -25.76 23.58 47.84
N LEU A 888 -24.69 23.87 48.58
CA LEU A 888 -24.60 23.64 50.03
C LEU A 888 -24.72 24.94 50.83
N SER A 889 -25.75 25.05 51.66
CA SER A 889 -26.04 26.19 52.53
C SER A 889 -25.48 26.02 53.96
N ALA A 890 -24.14 25.98 54.07
CA ALA A 890 -23.29 26.19 55.26
C ALA A 890 -23.56 25.39 56.56
N PRO A 891 -22.50 24.78 57.12
CA PRO A 891 -21.89 25.38 58.31
C PRO A 891 -20.40 25.76 58.13
N SER A 892 -19.84 26.50 59.11
CA SER A 892 -18.65 27.34 58.97
C SER A 892 -17.28 26.72 59.30
N SER A 893 -17.17 25.38 59.37
CA SER A 893 -15.88 24.68 59.54
C SER A 893 -15.93 23.21 59.11
N VAL A 894 -14.87 22.76 58.43
CA VAL A 894 -14.69 21.35 57.98
C VAL A 894 -13.25 20.92 58.28
N LYS A 895 -13.04 19.67 58.73
CA LYS A 895 -11.69 19.14 59.05
C LYS A 895 -10.92 18.65 57.82
N ASN A 896 -11.56 17.84 56.97
CA ASN A 896 -10.99 17.29 55.73
C ASN A 896 -12.06 17.39 54.63
N LEU A 897 -11.68 17.84 53.43
CA LEU A 897 -12.55 17.96 52.26
C LEU A 897 -11.87 17.25 51.08
N VAL A 898 -12.62 16.44 50.34
CA VAL A 898 -12.16 15.80 49.09
C VAL A 898 -13.08 16.24 47.96
N LEU A 899 -12.50 16.86 46.93
CA LEU A 899 -13.19 17.29 45.72
C LEU A 899 -12.77 16.40 44.56
N THR A 900 -13.74 15.97 43.74
CA THR A 900 -13.46 15.34 42.44
C THR A 900 -13.46 16.39 41.33
N THR A 901 -12.82 16.08 40.20
CA THR A 901 -12.77 16.92 38.99
C THR A 901 -14.16 17.40 38.56
N GLY A 902 -14.30 18.71 38.31
CA GLY A 902 -15.55 19.33 37.85
C GLY A 902 -16.45 19.95 38.94
N ALA A 903 -16.13 19.81 40.23
CA ALA A 903 -16.91 20.43 41.31
C ALA A 903 -16.58 21.93 41.51
N SER A 904 -17.60 22.79 41.63
CA SER A 904 -17.44 24.23 41.91
C SER A 904 -18.19 24.67 43.18
N TYR A 905 -17.59 25.59 43.94
CA TYR A 905 -18.13 26.12 45.20
C TYR A 905 -18.24 27.65 45.15
N LYS A 906 -19.28 28.23 45.77
CA LYS A 906 -19.52 29.68 45.79
C LYS A 906 -19.80 30.16 47.22
N ALA A 907 -18.80 30.78 47.84
CA ALA A 907 -18.95 31.43 49.14
C ALA A 907 -19.83 32.69 49.04
N SER A 908 -20.62 32.97 50.07
CA SER A 908 -21.24 34.29 50.24
C SER A 908 -20.32 35.22 51.05
N SER A 909 -20.47 36.54 50.86
CA SER A 909 -19.64 37.56 51.54
C SER A 909 -19.82 37.64 53.06
N SER A 910 -20.66 36.80 53.66
CA SER A 910 -21.01 36.79 55.08
C SER A 910 -20.53 35.55 55.84
N ASN A 911 -19.89 34.57 55.19
CA ASN A 911 -19.48 33.32 55.87
C ASN A 911 -18.16 32.75 55.30
N PRO A 912 -16.99 33.01 55.92
CA PRO A 912 -15.70 32.48 55.47
C PRO A 912 -15.51 31.00 55.85
N LEU A 913 -14.94 30.20 54.93
CA LEU A 913 -14.62 28.79 55.15
C LEU A 913 -13.25 28.64 55.83
N ASN A 914 -13.21 28.02 57.01
CA ASN A 914 -11.96 27.70 57.70
C ASN A 914 -11.65 26.20 57.59
N ILE A 915 -10.48 25.87 57.00
CA ILE A 915 -9.93 24.51 56.88
C ILE A 915 -8.73 24.39 57.82
N TYR A 916 -8.70 23.34 58.64
CA TYR A 916 -7.71 23.20 59.73
C TYR A 916 -6.65 22.11 59.48
N SER A 917 -6.76 21.30 58.42
CA SER A 917 -5.77 20.28 58.04
C SER A 917 -5.84 19.92 56.54
N LYS A 918 -4.71 19.39 56.03
CA LYS A 918 -4.41 18.87 54.67
C LYS A 918 -5.54 18.92 53.61
N VAL A 919 -5.31 19.69 52.54
CA VAL A 919 -5.98 19.52 51.24
C VAL A 919 -5.26 18.40 50.47
N TYR A 920 -6.00 17.40 49.98
CA TYR A 920 -5.49 16.45 49.00
C TYR A 920 -5.90 16.94 47.61
N ASN A 921 -4.93 17.46 46.85
CA ASN A 921 -5.12 17.87 45.46
C ASN A 921 -4.50 16.80 44.56
N LYS A 922 -5.33 16.01 43.86
CA LYS A 922 -4.85 15.18 42.75
C LYS A 922 -4.96 16.07 41.51
N THR A 923 -3.83 16.31 40.85
CA THR A 923 -3.67 17.30 39.77
C THR A 923 -4.68 17.09 38.66
N ASP A 924 -5.64 18.02 38.54
CA ASP A 924 -5.91 18.81 37.33
C ASP A 924 -6.97 19.87 37.64
N ALA A 925 -6.56 21.15 37.59
CA ALA A 925 -7.34 22.27 38.12
C ALA A 925 -7.46 23.45 37.15
N SER A 926 -7.87 23.18 35.91
CA SER A 926 -8.53 24.20 35.10
C SER A 926 -9.89 24.55 35.74
N ASN A 927 -10.13 25.83 36.03
CA ASN A 927 -11.32 26.41 36.67
C ASN A 927 -11.46 26.23 38.21
N ILE A 928 -10.69 27.00 38.97
CA ILE A 928 -11.08 27.42 40.34
C ILE A 928 -11.17 28.95 40.41
N GLY A 929 -12.39 29.49 40.35
CA GLY A 929 -12.65 30.92 40.54
C GLY A 929 -12.85 31.29 42.02
N ILE A 930 -11.83 31.83 42.69
CA ILE A 930 -11.91 32.23 44.11
C ILE A 930 -12.04 33.75 44.24
N GLY A 931 -13.12 34.22 44.86
CA GLY A 931 -13.28 35.62 45.27
C GLY A 931 -12.71 35.87 46.67
N ASN A 932 -11.71 36.77 46.75
CA ASN A 932 -11.22 37.47 47.94
C ASN A 932 -10.71 36.62 49.14
N SER A 933 -9.38 36.46 49.19
CA SER A 933 -8.51 36.13 50.35
C SER A 933 -8.56 34.73 50.97
N LEU A 934 -7.40 34.06 50.92
CA LEU A 934 -7.02 32.93 51.77
C LEU A 934 -5.60 33.17 52.30
N THR A 935 -5.33 32.85 53.58
CA THR A 935 -4.02 32.99 54.22
C THR A 935 -3.57 31.64 54.77
N VAL A 936 -2.37 31.18 54.41
CA VAL A 936 -1.79 29.90 54.86
C VAL A 936 -0.35 30.14 55.36
N TYR A 937 0.04 29.46 56.44
CA TYR A 937 1.38 29.54 57.04
C TYR A 937 2.03 28.15 57.14
N SER A 938 3.25 27.98 56.63
CA SER A 938 4.39 27.24 57.25
C SER A 938 5.56 27.09 56.26
N SER A 939 6.70 26.61 56.75
CA SER A 939 8.03 26.82 56.17
C SER A 939 8.65 25.60 55.46
N LEU A 940 9.11 25.83 54.24
CA LEU A 940 10.38 25.39 53.61
C LEU A 940 10.96 23.99 53.95
N ASP A 941 11.01 23.11 52.95
CA ASP A 941 12.10 22.12 52.75
C ASP A 941 12.45 22.04 51.24
N PHE A 942 13.52 21.32 50.91
CA PHE A 942 14.39 21.52 49.74
C PHE A 942 14.03 20.64 48.53
N LYS A 943 14.02 21.26 47.35
CA LYS A 943 14.84 20.92 46.16
C LYS A 943 14.26 21.62 44.92
N THR A 944 14.90 22.69 44.48
CA THR A 944 14.61 23.31 43.19
C THR A 944 15.57 22.77 42.13
N ASP A 945 14.99 22.23 41.05
CA ASP A 945 15.65 22.13 39.76
C ASP A 945 16.11 23.49 39.22
N ARG A 946 16.96 23.44 38.19
CA ARG A 946 17.36 24.56 37.33
C ARG A 946 17.48 24.05 35.89
N ILE A 947 17.14 24.80 34.83
CA ILE A 947 16.36 26.06 34.68
C ILE A 947 16.04 26.27 33.18
N ALA A 948 14.90 26.92 32.86
CA ALA A 948 14.60 27.70 31.63
C ALA A 948 14.49 26.99 30.24
N PRO A 949 13.88 27.65 29.21
CA PRO A 949 12.84 28.70 29.25
C PRO A 949 11.66 28.49 28.26
N GLU A 950 10.49 29.06 28.57
CA GLU A 950 9.42 29.34 27.59
C GLU A 950 9.59 30.72 26.94
N SER A 951 9.05 30.88 25.72
CA SER A 951 8.84 32.18 25.08
C SER A 951 7.45 32.28 24.46
N VAL A 952 6.60 33.16 24.98
CA VAL A 952 5.39 33.64 24.30
C VAL A 952 5.28 35.15 24.48
N ASP A 953 5.20 35.88 23.37
CA ASP A 953 4.99 37.33 23.37
C ASP A 953 3.54 37.70 23.69
N TYR A 954 3.33 38.65 24.60
CA TYR A 954 2.96 40.03 24.23
C TYR A 954 2.95 40.97 25.45
N SER A 955 3.23 42.24 25.21
CA SER A 955 3.64 43.22 26.23
C SER A 955 2.51 44.01 26.89
N ILE A 956 2.64 44.31 28.19
CA ILE A 956 2.69 45.70 28.70
C ILE A 956 3.30 45.77 30.11
N THR A 957 3.94 46.90 30.41
CA THR A 957 4.89 47.12 31.52
C THR A 957 4.25 47.21 32.91
N ALA A 958 4.86 46.55 33.90
CA ALA A 958 4.51 46.70 35.31
C ALA A 958 5.31 47.84 36.00
N SER A 959 4.68 48.51 36.95
CA SER A 959 5.36 49.07 38.13
C SER A 959 4.86 48.32 39.37
N PRO A 960 5.65 48.26 40.46
CA PRO A 960 5.94 46.98 41.13
C PRO A 960 4.90 46.54 42.18
N SER A 961 3.62 46.48 41.81
CA SER A 961 2.54 45.94 42.64
C SER A 961 1.31 45.52 41.83
N ALA A 962 1.05 44.21 41.82
CA ALA A 962 -0.12 43.49 41.29
C ALA A 962 -0.22 43.24 39.76
N THR A 963 -0.62 42.00 39.44
CA THR A 963 -1.09 41.54 38.13
C THR A 963 -2.60 41.27 38.22
N MET A 964 -3.34 41.41 37.12
CA MET A 964 -4.76 41.00 37.02
C MET A 964 -5.03 40.33 35.67
N ASN A 965 -5.58 39.11 35.71
CA ASN A 965 -6.00 38.33 34.54
C ASN A 965 -7.42 38.71 34.08
N LEU A 966 -7.73 38.50 32.79
CA LEU A 966 -9.05 38.02 32.32
C LEU A 966 -8.90 37.16 31.04
N GLN A 967 -9.78 36.15 30.92
CA GLN A 967 -9.83 35.08 29.89
C GLN A 967 -10.65 35.49 28.64
N TRP A 968 -10.98 34.55 27.73
CA TRP A 968 -12.36 34.13 27.38
C TRP A 968 -12.35 32.79 26.56
N GLU A 969 -13.52 32.12 26.43
CA GLU A 969 -13.68 30.66 26.17
C GLU A 969 -14.08 30.22 24.72
N LYS A 970 -14.29 28.89 24.56
CA LYS A 970 -14.44 28.05 23.34
C LYS A 970 -15.90 27.68 22.98
N ALA A 971 -16.09 27.20 21.74
CA ALA A 971 -17.21 26.37 21.22
C ALA A 971 -16.66 25.44 20.10
N THR A 972 -17.23 24.30 19.66
CA THR A 972 -18.36 23.43 20.08
C THR A 972 -18.15 21.99 19.53
N ASP A 973 -19.07 21.05 19.82
CA ASP A 973 -19.12 19.63 19.39
C ASP A 973 -19.57 19.36 17.93
N ASP A 974 -19.21 18.20 17.36
CA ASP A 974 -20.14 17.05 17.14
C ASP A 974 -19.37 15.73 16.80
N GLN A 975 -19.99 14.57 17.02
CA GLN A 975 -19.39 13.23 16.99
C GLN A 975 -19.75 12.41 15.73
N THR A 976 -18.98 11.34 15.43
CA THR A 976 -19.51 9.95 15.51
C THR A 976 -18.46 8.85 15.27
N SER A 977 -18.50 7.86 16.16
CA SER A 977 -17.90 6.51 16.16
C SER A 977 -17.31 5.90 14.86
N SER A 978 -16.06 5.45 14.96
CA SER A 978 -15.54 4.26 14.28
C SER A 978 -14.46 3.59 15.15
N LEU A 979 -14.72 2.38 15.67
CA LEU A 979 -13.65 1.54 16.22
C LEU A 979 -12.91 0.88 15.06
N ASP A 980 -11.70 1.35 14.77
CA ASP A 980 -10.53 0.57 14.30
C ASP A 980 -9.46 1.55 13.78
N LEU A 981 -8.54 1.94 14.66
CA LEU A 981 -7.32 2.68 14.31
C LEU A 981 -6.15 2.13 15.13
N GLN A 982 -5.66 0.95 14.72
CA GLN A 982 -4.34 0.47 15.12
C GLN A 982 -3.30 1.08 14.17
N TYR A 983 -2.55 2.06 14.69
CA TYR A 983 -1.42 2.74 14.06
C TYR A 983 -1.77 3.63 12.85
N ALA A 984 -1.12 4.80 12.78
CA ALA A 984 -1.25 5.74 11.67
C ALA A 984 0.13 6.11 11.15
N VAL A 985 0.37 5.88 9.85
CA VAL A 985 1.51 6.43 9.11
C VAL A 985 1.00 7.63 8.33
N VAL A 986 1.57 8.81 8.57
CA VAL A 986 1.20 10.05 7.89
C VAL A 986 2.27 10.39 6.86
N MET A 987 1.91 10.42 5.58
CA MET A 987 2.79 10.84 4.47
C MET A 987 2.45 12.27 4.06
N SER A 988 3.47 13.11 3.86
CA SER A 988 3.35 14.50 3.40
C SER A 988 4.41 14.82 2.36
N THR A 989 4.05 15.64 1.36
CA THR A 989 4.95 16.17 0.32
C THR A 989 5.32 17.64 0.54
N TYR A 990 4.95 18.24 1.68
CA TYR A 990 5.22 19.64 1.99
C TYR A 990 5.78 19.83 3.41
N ASN A 991 6.79 20.69 3.51
CA ASN A 991 7.56 21.00 4.72
C ASN A 991 6.81 21.95 5.69
N GLN A 992 5.58 21.59 6.07
CA GLN A 992 4.72 22.43 6.92
C GLN A 992 3.99 21.60 7.99
N SER A 993 4.58 21.54 9.18
CA SER A 993 4.03 21.01 10.46
C SER A 993 2.92 19.96 10.39
N CYS A 994 3.30 18.68 10.29
CA CYS A 994 2.43 17.58 10.74
C CYS A 994 2.44 17.39 12.27
N VAL A 995 3.29 18.15 12.99
CA VAL A 995 3.47 18.06 14.45
C VAL A 995 2.19 18.42 15.19
N ASP A 996 1.50 19.48 14.77
CA ASP A 996 0.26 19.96 15.41
C ASP A 996 -0.91 18.97 15.28
N THR A 997 -0.93 18.14 14.23
CA THR A 997 -1.99 17.15 14.01
C THR A 997 -1.75 15.85 14.80
N LEU A 998 -0.48 15.44 14.94
CA LEU A 998 -0.12 14.21 15.68
C LEU A 998 -0.08 14.40 17.20
N ALA A 999 0.27 15.59 17.69
CA ALA A 999 0.17 15.92 19.12
C ALA A 999 -1.27 15.72 19.66
N HIS A 1000 -2.27 16.09 18.85
CA HIS A 1000 -3.70 15.91 19.21
C HIS A 1000 -4.17 14.46 19.26
N ILE A 1001 -3.46 13.52 18.59
CA ILE A 1001 -3.76 12.08 18.65
C ILE A 1001 -3.09 11.45 19.88
N ALA A 1002 -1.87 11.89 20.22
CA ALA A 1002 -1.12 11.37 21.37
C ALA A 1002 -1.81 11.65 22.72
N GLU A 1003 -2.47 12.81 22.87
CA GLU A 1003 -3.18 13.20 24.11
C GLU A 1003 -4.51 12.44 24.36
N ASN A 1004 -5.06 11.75 23.35
CA ASN A 1004 -6.42 11.16 23.43
C ASN A 1004 -6.48 9.63 23.57
N ILE A 1005 -5.33 8.94 23.77
CA ILE A 1005 -5.29 7.49 23.95
C ILE A 1005 -4.89 7.13 25.39
N SER A 1006 -5.90 6.97 26.26
CA SER A 1006 -5.71 6.51 27.64
C SER A 1006 -5.06 5.11 27.69
N PRO A 1007 -4.18 4.81 28.66
CA PRO A 1007 -3.53 3.50 28.76
C PRO A 1007 -4.52 2.40 29.13
N CYS A 1008 -4.58 1.34 28.31
CA CYS A 1008 -5.19 0.08 28.72
C CYS A 1008 -4.09 -0.85 29.27
N VAL A 1009 -4.38 -1.50 30.40
CA VAL A 1009 -3.45 -2.45 31.04
C VAL A 1009 -3.55 -3.80 30.35
N ILE A 1010 -2.44 -4.30 29.83
CA ILE A 1010 -2.28 -5.71 29.43
C ILE A 1010 -0.96 -6.21 30.01
N GLU A 1011 -1.06 -7.28 30.81
CA GLU A 1011 0.09 -8.03 31.31
C GLU A 1011 0.68 -8.95 30.23
N THR A 1012 1.91 -9.40 30.45
CA THR A 1012 2.67 -10.40 29.66
C THR A 1012 3.27 -9.98 28.30
N VAL A 1013 4.56 -10.29 28.17
CA VAL A 1013 5.41 -10.14 26.98
C VAL A 1013 5.01 -11.14 25.89
N ILE A 1014 4.73 -10.67 24.67
CA ILE A 1014 4.57 -11.49 23.45
C ILE A 1014 5.23 -10.76 22.26
N PRO A 1015 5.88 -11.45 21.30
CA PRO A 1015 6.57 -10.79 20.17
C PRO A 1015 5.63 -10.09 19.16
N PHE A 1016 6.19 -9.14 18.39
CA PHE A 1016 5.49 -8.40 17.35
C PHE A 1016 4.76 -9.28 16.31
N GLN A 1017 3.44 -9.08 16.19
CA GLN A 1017 2.66 -9.40 14.98
C GLN A 1017 1.63 -8.29 14.72
N ILE A 1018 1.58 -7.78 13.49
CA ILE A 1018 0.47 -6.97 12.97
C ILE A 1018 -0.15 -7.73 11.80
N VAL A 1019 -1.48 -7.85 11.79
CA VAL A 1019 -2.25 -8.59 10.79
C VAL A 1019 -3.07 -7.62 9.94
N SER A 1020 -2.48 -7.19 8.83
CA SER A 1020 -3.09 -6.47 7.69
C SER A 1020 -3.65 -5.04 7.92
N GLY A 1021 -3.48 -4.20 6.90
CA GLY A 1021 -4.12 -2.90 6.72
C GLY A 1021 -4.21 -2.58 5.23
N SER A 1022 -5.29 -1.93 4.78
CA SER A 1022 -5.63 -1.81 3.35
C SER A 1022 -5.30 -0.44 2.75
N GLY A 1023 -4.49 -0.43 1.70
CA GLY A 1023 -4.22 0.75 0.86
C GLY A 1023 -3.38 0.35 -0.37
N THR A 1024 -3.59 0.98 -1.52
CA THR A 1024 -2.87 0.65 -2.77
C THR A 1024 -1.51 1.36 -2.83
N GLY A 1025 -0.51 0.79 -2.17
CA GLY A 1025 0.90 1.23 -2.25
C GLY A 1025 1.63 1.06 -0.91
N GLY A 1026 2.69 0.25 -0.88
CA GLY A 1026 3.53 -0.01 0.29
C GLY A 1026 3.06 -1.20 1.15
N THR A 1027 3.88 -2.27 1.21
CA THR A 1027 3.62 -3.40 2.13
C THR A 1027 4.61 -3.35 3.29
N ILE A 1028 4.15 -3.01 4.49
CA ILE A 1028 4.99 -3.10 5.69
C ILE A 1028 5.21 -4.58 6.03
N ARG A 1029 6.46 -4.97 6.30
CA ARG A 1029 6.83 -6.34 6.75
C ARG A 1029 7.70 -6.26 8.00
N SER A 1030 7.50 -7.19 8.93
CA SER A 1030 8.39 -7.32 10.08
C SER A 1030 9.58 -8.23 9.76
N ALA A 1031 10.78 -7.65 9.81
CA ALA A 1031 12.00 -8.41 10.03
C ALA A 1031 12.12 -8.66 11.56
N GLY A 1032 12.33 -9.91 11.98
CA GLY A 1032 12.18 -10.29 13.40
C GLY A 1032 13.12 -9.54 14.35
N GLY A 1033 12.57 -9.00 15.43
CA GLY A 1033 13.29 -8.21 16.44
C GLY A 1033 12.67 -6.83 16.64
N ASN A 1034 13.48 -5.85 17.07
CA ASN A 1034 13.08 -4.44 17.17
C ASN A 1034 13.25 -3.68 15.83
N LEU A 1035 13.20 -4.38 14.68
CA LEU A 1035 13.29 -3.78 13.35
C LEU A 1035 11.92 -3.77 12.64
N ALA A 1036 11.73 -2.78 11.77
CA ALA A 1036 10.63 -2.71 10.83
C ALA A 1036 11.17 -2.22 9.47
N GLU A 1037 10.74 -2.86 8.38
CA GLU A 1037 11.10 -2.46 7.01
C GLU A 1037 9.89 -1.81 6.33
N VAL A 1038 10.15 -0.71 5.61
CA VAL A 1038 9.17 0.03 4.81
C VAL A 1038 9.56 -0.06 3.35
N ASP A 1039 8.77 -0.79 2.56
CA ASP A 1039 8.97 -0.91 1.12
C ASP A 1039 8.40 0.33 0.38
N VAL A 1040 9.31 1.15 -0.14
CA VAL A 1040 9.02 2.40 -0.87
C VAL A 1040 9.02 2.23 -2.39
N SER A 1041 9.17 1.01 -2.93
CA SER A 1041 9.41 0.71 -4.36
C SER A 1041 8.28 1.04 -5.35
N GLY A 1042 7.27 1.79 -4.93
CA GLY A 1042 6.16 2.29 -5.75
C GLY A 1042 5.88 3.79 -5.62
N LEU A 1043 6.79 4.56 -5.01
CA LEU A 1043 6.71 6.02 -4.94
C LEU A 1043 7.40 6.67 -6.17
N GLU A 1044 6.97 7.87 -6.55
CA GLU A 1044 7.65 8.67 -7.59
C GLU A 1044 8.89 9.38 -6.98
N SER A 1045 9.85 9.82 -7.79
CA SER A 1045 11.09 10.44 -7.27
C SER A 1045 10.79 11.76 -6.54
N GLY A 1046 11.29 11.90 -5.30
CA GLY A 1046 11.02 13.02 -4.41
C GLY A 1046 11.52 12.80 -2.98
N ASP A 1047 11.53 13.86 -2.16
CA ASP A 1047 11.86 13.79 -0.73
C ASP A 1047 10.64 13.37 0.09
N TYR A 1048 10.74 12.26 0.81
CA TYR A 1048 9.68 11.75 1.68
C TYR A 1048 10.06 11.83 3.17
N TYR A 1049 9.11 12.31 3.96
CA TYR A 1049 9.23 12.49 5.41
C TYR A 1049 8.42 11.41 6.12
N PHE A 1050 9.10 10.54 6.87
CA PHE A 1050 8.48 9.46 7.62
C PHE A 1050 8.53 9.76 9.12
N ASN A 1051 7.38 9.69 9.79
CA ASN A 1051 7.30 9.83 11.24
C ASN A 1051 6.93 8.48 11.87
N ILE A 1052 7.85 7.90 12.65
CA ILE A 1052 7.68 6.61 13.31
C ILE A 1052 7.35 6.84 14.78
N LEU A 1053 6.22 6.30 15.25
CA LEU A 1053 5.86 6.33 16.67
C LEU A 1053 6.28 5.03 17.35
N VAL A 1054 7.15 5.14 18.35
CA VAL A 1054 7.67 4.00 19.14
C VAL A 1054 7.36 4.25 20.61
N ARG A 1055 6.89 3.24 21.34
CA ARG A 1055 6.79 3.32 22.81
C ARG A 1055 8.08 2.82 23.45
N ASP A 1056 8.60 3.56 24.42
CA ASP A 1056 9.73 3.10 25.24
C ASP A 1056 9.28 2.14 26.36
N GLU A 1057 10.24 1.57 27.09
CA GLU A 1057 10.00 0.60 28.17
C GLU A 1057 9.17 1.16 29.35
N MET A 1058 9.08 2.50 29.46
CA MET A 1058 8.23 3.20 30.40
C MET A 1058 6.87 3.59 29.78
N ASN A 1059 6.54 3.03 28.61
CA ASN A 1059 5.29 3.20 27.86
C ASN A 1059 5.09 4.62 27.29
N ASN A 1060 6.14 5.46 27.25
CA ASN A 1060 6.06 6.81 26.69
C ASN A 1060 6.10 6.77 25.16
N LEU A 1061 5.21 7.51 24.51
CA LEU A 1061 5.17 7.64 23.06
C LEU A 1061 6.28 8.59 22.58
N ARG A 1062 7.23 8.10 21.79
CA ARG A 1062 8.29 8.89 21.15
C ARG A 1062 8.07 8.92 19.64
N VAL A 1063 8.22 10.10 19.04
CA VAL A 1063 8.22 10.28 17.59
C VAL A 1063 9.67 10.33 17.13
N TYR A 1064 10.02 9.51 16.15
CA TYR A 1064 11.29 9.53 15.44
C TYR A 1064 11.03 10.00 14.01
N GLU A 1065 11.66 11.10 13.63
CA GLU A 1065 11.60 11.67 12.29
C GLU A 1065 12.70 11.03 11.43
N VAL A 1066 12.32 10.39 10.33
CA VAL A 1066 13.21 9.76 9.37
C VAL A 1066 13.01 10.46 8.03
N VAL A 1067 14.02 11.21 7.60
CA VAL A 1067 14.08 11.81 6.27
C VAL A 1067 14.75 10.81 5.34
N GLN A 1068 14.06 10.41 4.28
CA GLN A 1068 14.64 9.56 3.25
C GLN A 1068 14.45 10.23 1.89
N SER A 1069 15.53 10.75 1.33
CA SER A 1069 15.57 11.16 -0.07
C SER A 1069 15.73 9.90 -0.93
N THR A 1070 14.71 9.59 -1.74
CA THR A 1070 14.80 8.57 -2.78
C THR A 1070 15.19 9.26 -4.10
N GLN A 1071 16.39 8.96 -4.62
CA GLN A 1071 16.71 9.26 -6.03
C GLN A 1071 15.89 8.35 -6.94
#